data_AF-A0A4R6H7A1-F1
#
_entry.id   AF-A0A4R6H7A1-F1
#
_cell.length_a   1.000
_cell.length_b   1.000
_cell.length_c   1.000
_cell.angle_alpha   90.00
_cell.angle_beta   90.00
_cell.angle_gamma   90.00
#
_symmetry.space_group_name_H-M   'P 1'
#
loop_
_entity.id
_entity.type
_entity.pdbx_description
1 polymer ?
#
loop_
_entity_poly.entity_id
_entity_poly.type
_entity_poly.pdbx_seq_one_letter_code
_entity_poly.pdbx_strand_id
1 'polypeptide(L)'
;MKRTYLAVISLSLVLLILGACSSQKYYRSGELSYEIGEYFRATEKYRKAYRKDDNLQHKMEMAYNMAEAYRAIGEYGKAAIWYKNAIRRQHPDFKAVLYYADCLRATKKYEEAIEAYQQYLDSVPQDVQAINGLDACRYIQDWEDNPTRYVVNSVRELNSKYADYSPVFVGGRDNEILMTSTRENNVGKKENNITGEQFADIFRVEYQVQRQKWGAPKLIDESGLINTPDEEGAVTLSSIGDEMIFTRARYNKQEDLGAELYRVKMSRGDWSEPVKLELLGDSLIAAHPSLSANGDTLYFVSDKPGGFGGKDIWMSVRSGATFGTPVNLGAKINTPGDEVFPTIRSNGELYFSSNYHMGMGGLDIFKATRNEDGEWHIQNMKAPINSSGDDFGMAFIEGEETRGLFASNRKGSRSDDIYSFYLPPKIFRIAGEIYNKETSQRLDGARIRIIGTDGTNLKMRANDGKFQMKLNPETEYVFAAFKDGFLNDKGRESTIGLADSKDFRLDLYLTPTDAPIKIDNINYEFGSWELLPESVSALDSLVDILTLNPTITIELMAHTDFVGSEQFNFDLSQKRAQSVVDYLIQKGINPDRLVAKGYGETWPKKVTRTMAKQYEFLQRNDELTEEFINGLTPEQQEIAKALNRRTEFRVLSTDFHERFAPEVEE
;
A
#
# COMPACT_ATOMS: atom_id res chain seq x y z
N MET A 1 24.64 30.21 74.90
CA MET A 1 23.65 30.13 73.81
C MET A 1 24.08 30.87 72.54
N LYS A 2 24.33 32.19 72.52
CA LYS A 2 24.66 32.91 71.27
C LYS A 2 25.86 32.38 70.46
N ARG A 3 26.95 31.93 71.12
CA ARG A 3 28.12 31.33 70.43
C ARG A 3 27.84 29.99 69.76
N THR A 4 26.95 29.18 70.33
CA THR A 4 26.55 27.88 69.76
C THR A 4 25.65 28.07 68.52
N TYR A 5 24.76 29.06 68.54
CA TYR A 5 23.94 29.42 67.37
C TYR A 5 24.79 29.94 66.19
N LEU A 6 25.79 30.79 66.45
CA LEU A 6 26.72 31.24 65.41
C LEU A 6 27.56 30.10 64.82
N ALA A 7 28.03 29.15 65.65
CA ALA A 7 28.78 27.99 65.17
C ALA A 7 27.91 27.06 64.30
N VAL A 8 26.64 26.86 64.68
CA VAL A 8 25.69 26.07 63.88
C VAL A 8 25.37 26.78 62.56
N ILE A 9 25.12 28.09 62.57
CA ILE A 9 24.85 28.87 61.34
C ILE A 9 26.08 28.85 60.41
N SER A 10 27.30 29.02 60.93
CA SER A 10 28.53 28.96 60.14
C SER A 10 28.79 27.56 59.57
N LEU A 11 28.53 26.50 60.34
CA LEU A 11 28.66 25.12 59.87
C LEU A 11 27.61 24.79 58.81
N SER A 12 26.36 25.26 59.00
CA SER A 12 25.29 25.16 58.00
C SER A 12 25.63 25.92 56.72
N LEU A 13 26.24 27.11 56.81
CA LEU A 13 26.66 27.90 55.66
C LEU A 13 27.82 27.23 54.89
N VAL A 14 28.79 26.63 55.60
CA VAL A 14 29.87 25.85 54.98
C VAL A 14 29.34 24.58 54.31
N LEU A 15 28.39 23.88 54.94
CA LEU A 15 27.72 22.72 54.35
C LEU A 15 26.91 23.08 53.09
N LEU A 16 26.24 24.25 53.08
CA LEU A 16 25.54 24.80 51.91
C LEU A 16 26.50 25.14 50.76
N ILE A 17 27.66 25.75 51.06
CA ILE A 17 28.68 26.10 50.06
C ILE A 17 29.34 24.84 49.48
N LEU A 18 29.66 23.85 50.31
CA LEU A 18 30.25 22.57 49.84
C LEU A 18 29.25 21.75 49.00
N GLY A 19 27.96 21.80 49.33
CA GLY A 19 26.88 21.19 48.54
C GLY A 19 26.79 21.78 47.13
N ALA A 20 26.73 23.11 47.03
CA ALA A 20 26.64 23.85 45.76
C ALA A 20 27.84 23.60 44.82
N CYS A 21 29.07 23.58 45.35
CA CYS A 21 30.27 23.25 44.57
C CYS A 21 30.25 21.81 44.02
N SER A 22 29.60 20.88 44.73
CA SER A 22 29.50 19.49 44.29
C SER A 22 28.45 19.29 43.18
N SER A 23 27.30 19.97 43.25
CA SER A 23 26.26 19.95 42.21
C SER A 23 26.82 20.44 40.86
N GLN A 24 27.42 21.63 40.85
CA GLN A 24 27.96 22.26 39.65
C GLN A 24 29.01 21.39 38.95
N LYS A 25 29.84 20.68 39.73
CA LYS A 25 30.84 19.75 39.20
C LYS A 25 30.19 18.60 38.42
N TYR A 26 29.11 18.01 38.94
CA TYR A 26 28.41 16.94 38.22
C TYR A 26 27.67 17.46 37.00
N TYR A 27 27.09 18.67 37.08
CA TYR A 27 26.41 19.28 35.95
C TYR A 27 27.36 19.50 34.77
N ARG A 28 28.49 20.17 34.99
CA ARG A 28 29.52 20.35 33.95
C ARG A 28 30.07 19.05 33.40
N SER A 29 30.21 18.03 34.26
CA SER A 29 30.61 16.69 33.81
C SER A 29 29.53 16.01 32.96
N GLY A 30 28.25 16.36 33.15
CA GLY A 30 27.15 15.88 32.33
C GLY A 30 27.11 16.59 30.99
N GLU A 31 27.31 17.92 30.97
CA GLU A 31 27.42 18.72 29.74
C GLU A 31 28.54 18.18 28.85
N LEU A 32 29.73 17.99 29.40
CA LEU A 32 30.85 17.41 28.65
C LEU A 32 30.53 16.02 28.11
N SER A 33 29.90 15.15 28.91
CA SER A 33 29.49 13.82 28.43
C SER A 33 28.45 13.91 27.32
N TYR A 34 27.51 14.85 27.38
CA TYR A 34 26.51 15.07 26.34
C TYR A 34 27.16 15.59 25.04
N GLU A 35 28.08 16.55 25.14
CA GLU A 35 28.80 17.13 23.99
C GLU A 35 29.59 16.09 23.20
N ILE A 36 30.13 15.05 23.87
CA ILE A 36 30.85 13.96 23.21
C ILE A 36 29.96 12.73 22.90
N GLY A 37 28.64 12.88 22.97
CA GLY A 37 27.68 11.82 22.64
C GLY A 37 27.46 10.74 23.70
N GLU A 38 28.11 10.80 24.87
CA GLU A 38 27.92 9.86 25.99
C GLU A 38 26.61 10.14 26.77
N TYR A 39 25.47 10.03 26.09
CA TYR A 39 24.16 10.44 26.59
C TYR A 39 23.72 9.69 27.86
N PHE A 40 23.84 8.36 27.91
CA PHE A 40 23.52 7.58 29.11
C PHE A 40 24.34 8.05 30.31
N ARG A 41 25.65 8.23 30.11
CA ARG A 41 26.53 8.76 31.17
C ARG A 41 26.14 10.18 31.56
N ALA A 42 25.74 11.03 30.61
CA ALA A 42 25.23 12.37 30.90
C ALA A 42 24.01 12.32 31.81
N THR A 43 23.04 11.41 31.56
CA THR A 43 21.87 11.23 32.45
C THR A 43 22.29 10.88 33.88
N GLU A 44 23.27 10.00 34.06
CA GLU A 44 23.79 9.63 35.39
C GLU A 44 24.46 10.82 36.11
N LYS A 45 25.14 11.70 35.37
CA LYS A 45 25.75 12.92 35.92
C LYS A 45 24.70 13.96 36.29
N TYR A 46 23.76 14.26 35.39
CA TYR A 46 22.67 15.19 35.64
C TYR A 46 21.81 14.75 36.83
N ARG A 47 21.59 13.44 37.00
CA ARG A 47 20.80 12.88 38.12
C ARG A 47 21.48 13.16 39.45
N LYS A 48 22.81 13.02 39.49
CA LYS A 48 23.62 13.30 40.68
C LYS A 48 23.66 14.80 40.99
N ALA A 49 23.75 15.65 39.97
CA ALA A 49 23.67 17.11 40.12
C ALA A 49 22.30 17.52 40.67
N TYR A 50 21.22 17.07 40.04
CA TYR A 50 19.84 17.42 40.39
C TYR A 50 19.45 17.06 41.83
N ARG A 51 19.97 15.93 42.36
CA ARG A 51 19.74 15.51 43.75
C ARG A 51 20.49 16.35 44.78
N LYS A 52 21.54 17.06 44.38
CA LYS A 52 22.44 17.82 45.25
C LYS A 52 22.25 19.33 45.16
N ASP A 53 21.52 19.79 44.15
CA ASP A 53 21.11 21.19 44.04
C ASP A 53 19.75 21.40 44.71
N ASP A 54 19.50 22.60 45.23
CA ASP A 54 18.18 23.03 45.71
C ASP A 54 17.67 24.29 44.99
N ASN A 55 18.52 24.91 44.17
CA ASN A 55 18.14 26.05 43.36
C ASN A 55 17.18 25.62 42.24
N LEU A 56 16.00 26.25 42.20
CA LEU A 56 14.95 25.91 41.25
C LEU A 56 15.35 26.21 39.79
N GLN A 57 16.13 27.27 39.55
CA GLN A 57 16.62 27.63 38.22
C GLN A 57 17.62 26.58 37.71
N HIS A 58 18.54 26.15 38.57
CA HIS A 58 19.49 25.09 38.21
C HIS A 58 18.76 23.77 37.93
N LYS A 59 17.76 23.43 38.75
CA LYS A 59 16.93 22.23 38.55
C LYS A 59 16.13 22.27 37.24
N MET A 60 15.74 23.45 36.77
CA MET A 60 15.06 23.64 35.49
C MET A 60 15.99 23.29 34.32
N GLU A 61 17.19 23.88 34.27
CA GLU A 61 18.21 23.58 33.24
C GLU A 61 18.63 22.10 33.26
N MET A 62 18.90 21.56 34.45
CA MET A 62 19.24 20.14 34.61
C MET A 62 18.11 19.22 34.15
N ALA A 63 16.85 19.61 34.35
CA ALA A 63 15.71 18.82 33.88
C ALA A 63 15.63 18.84 32.35
N TYR A 64 15.88 19.97 31.70
CA TYR A 64 15.93 20.08 30.25
C TYR A 64 17.06 19.21 29.67
N ASN A 65 18.29 19.37 30.16
CA ASN A 65 19.44 18.59 29.66
C ASN A 65 19.29 17.08 29.92
N MET A 66 18.63 16.70 31.02
CA MET A 66 18.26 15.31 31.27
C MET A 66 17.25 14.80 30.24
N ALA A 67 16.26 15.61 29.87
CA ALA A 67 15.26 15.26 28.87
C ALA A 67 15.90 15.08 27.49
N GLU A 68 16.78 16.00 27.08
CA GLU A 68 17.56 15.90 25.83
C GLU A 68 18.38 14.60 25.80
N ALA A 69 19.06 14.27 26.89
CA ALA A 69 19.87 13.04 26.96
C ALA A 69 19.00 11.77 26.88
N TYR A 70 17.81 11.75 27.48
CA TYR A 70 16.88 10.64 27.32
C TYR A 70 16.28 10.57 25.92
N ARG A 71 15.98 11.72 25.29
CA ARG A 71 15.46 11.78 23.91
C ARG A 71 16.49 11.24 22.92
N ALA A 72 17.76 11.57 23.09
CA ALA A 72 18.85 11.13 22.22
C ALA A 72 19.10 9.62 22.24
N ILE A 73 18.67 8.89 23.28
CA ILE A 73 18.79 7.43 23.40
C ILE A 73 17.45 6.69 23.20
N GLY A 74 16.43 7.37 22.66
CA GLY A 74 15.11 6.76 22.39
C GLY A 74 14.23 6.52 23.63
N GLU A 75 14.62 7.02 24.81
CA GLU A 75 13.89 6.84 26.07
C GLU A 75 12.78 7.89 26.26
N TYR A 76 11.88 7.97 25.26
CA TYR A 76 10.87 9.04 25.13
C TYR A 76 9.95 9.17 26.35
N GLY A 77 9.60 8.07 27.00
CA GLY A 77 8.80 8.10 28.23
C GLY A 77 9.50 8.81 29.39
N LYS A 78 10.82 8.61 29.55
CA LYS A 78 11.63 9.31 30.56
C LYS A 78 11.85 10.76 30.14
N ALA A 79 12.13 11.01 28.86
CA ALA A 79 12.30 12.35 28.31
C ALA A 79 11.06 13.24 28.56
N ALA A 80 9.85 12.73 28.26
CA ALA A 80 8.60 13.46 28.48
C ALA A 80 8.43 13.92 29.94
N ILE A 81 8.78 13.07 30.92
CA ILE A 81 8.71 13.42 32.35
C ILE A 81 9.65 14.60 32.68
N TRP A 82 10.85 14.59 32.11
CA TRP A 82 11.86 15.61 32.36
C TRP A 82 11.59 16.92 31.63
N TYR A 83 11.09 16.88 30.39
CA TYR A 83 10.60 18.10 29.72
C TYR A 83 9.43 18.72 30.48
N LYS A 84 8.44 17.93 30.90
CA LYS A 84 7.32 18.44 31.73
C LYS A 84 7.82 19.13 33.00
N ASN A 85 8.90 18.62 33.61
CA ASN A 85 9.54 19.24 34.77
C ASN A 85 10.25 20.56 34.45
N ALA A 86 10.90 20.66 33.29
CA ALA A 86 11.53 21.90 32.82
C ALA A 86 10.47 22.95 32.45
N ILE A 87 9.43 22.58 31.69
CA ILE A 87 8.32 23.45 31.28
C ILE A 87 7.58 24.00 32.51
N ARG A 88 7.25 23.16 33.50
CA ARG A 88 6.61 23.60 34.75
C ARG A 88 7.42 24.66 35.51
N ARG A 89 8.74 24.67 35.31
CA ARG A 89 9.68 25.63 35.91
C ARG A 89 9.98 26.82 34.98
N GLN A 90 9.27 26.95 33.86
CA GLN A 90 9.38 28.04 32.90
C GLN A 90 10.75 28.09 32.21
N HIS A 91 11.23 26.93 31.74
CA HIS A 91 12.41 26.87 30.89
C HIS A 91 12.29 27.86 29.72
N PRO A 92 13.32 28.70 29.46
CA PRO A 92 13.21 29.81 28.51
C PRO A 92 13.17 29.35 27.06
N ASP A 93 13.79 28.20 26.74
CA ASP A 93 13.69 27.62 25.40
C ASP A 93 12.33 26.94 25.22
N PHE A 94 11.52 27.52 24.35
CA PHE A 94 10.18 27.04 24.06
C PHE A 94 10.17 25.74 23.24
N LYS A 95 11.29 25.35 22.61
CA LYS A 95 11.46 24.03 21.97
C LYS A 95 11.27 22.88 22.95
N ALA A 96 11.43 23.12 24.27
CA ALA A 96 11.08 22.14 25.29
C ALA A 96 9.63 21.65 25.17
N VAL A 97 8.69 22.52 24.75
CA VAL A 97 7.28 22.16 24.54
C VAL A 97 7.10 21.30 23.29
N LEU A 98 7.80 21.64 22.19
CA LEU A 98 7.81 20.84 20.97
C LEU A 98 8.35 19.42 21.26
N TYR A 99 9.53 19.31 21.86
CA TYR A 99 10.13 18.00 22.17
C TYR A 99 9.32 17.21 23.20
N TYR A 100 8.63 17.88 24.12
CA TYR A 100 7.66 17.24 24.99
C TYR A 100 6.50 16.63 24.19
N ALA A 101 5.95 17.38 23.23
CA ALA A 101 4.89 16.91 22.34
C ALA A 101 5.34 15.71 21.48
N ASP A 102 6.56 15.75 20.92
CA ASP A 102 7.16 14.64 20.18
C ASP A 102 7.25 13.37 21.05
N CYS A 103 7.72 13.50 22.30
CA CYS A 103 7.83 12.38 23.23
C CYS A 103 6.45 11.83 23.64
N LEU A 104 5.44 12.69 23.78
CA LEU A 104 4.06 12.27 24.06
C LEU A 104 3.48 11.49 22.88
N ARG A 105 3.70 11.96 21.64
CA ARG A 105 3.31 11.24 20.41
C ARG A 105 3.96 9.85 20.36
N ALA A 106 5.27 9.76 20.54
CA ALA A 106 6.01 8.49 20.53
C ALA A 106 5.53 7.51 21.62
N THR A 107 4.97 8.02 22.72
CA THR A 107 4.42 7.22 23.82
C THR A 107 2.89 7.01 23.76
N LYS A 108 2.27 7.28 22.60
CA LYS A 108 0.83 7.13 22.35
C LYS A 108 -0.09 7.98 23.24
N LYS A 109 0.41 9.11 23.74
CA LYS A 109 -0.39 10.10 24.50
C LYS A 109 -0.86 11.20 23.57
N TYR A 110 -1.64 10.83 22.56
CA TYR A 110 -1.93 11.70 21.42
C TYR A 110 -2.74 12.95 21.82
N GLU A 111 -3.68 12.83 22.76
CA GLU A 111 -4.46 13.97 23.24
C GLU A 111 -3.57 15.00 23.94
N GLU A 112 -2.69 14.55 24.85
CA GLU A 112 -1.71 15.43 25.50
C GLU A 112 -0.72 16.02 24.48
N ALA A 113 -0.34 15.25 23.45
CA ALA A 113 0.57 15.71 22.40
C ALA A 113 -0.07 16.82 21.55
N ILE A 114 -1.33 16.65 21.16
CA ILE A 114 -2.11 17.66 20.41
C ILE A 114 -2.16 18.98 21.16
N GLU A 115 -2.46 18.95 22.47
CA GLU A 115 -2.46 20.16 23.30
C GLU A 115 -1.07 20.82 23.35
N ALA A 116 -0.01 20.04 23.51
CA ALA A 116 1.35 20.55 23.56
C ALA A 116 1.82 21.15 22.22
N TYR A 117 1.49 20.51 21.08
CA TYR A 117 1.79 21.09 19.77
C TYR A 117 1.01 22.39 19.53
N GLN A 118 -0.26 22.45 19.90
CA GLN A 118 -1.06 23.67 19.77
C GLN A 118 -0.48 24.80 20.62
N GLN A 119 -0.13 24.50 21.88
CA GLN A 119 0.56 25.45 22.75
C GLN A 119 1.86 25.94 22.12
N TYR A 120 2.64 25.05 21.49
CA TYR A 120 3.87 25.45 20.82
C TYR A 120 3.60 26.34 19.58
N LEU A 121 2.65 25.96 18.75
CA LEU A 121 2.26 26.68 17.54
C LEU A 121 1.63 28.05 17.83
N ASP A 122 1.02 28.26 18.99
CA ASP A 122 0.54 29.58 19.42
C ASP A 122 1.68 30.62 19.49
N SER A 123 2.90 30.17 19.78
CA SER A 123 4.09 31.04 19.82
C SER A 123 4.96 30.94 18.57
N VAL A 124 4.96 29.79 17.87
CA VAL A 124 5.77 29.53 16.67
C VAL A 124 4.90 28.97 15.52
N PRO A 125 3.98 29.76 14.92
CA PRO A 125 2.89 29.22 14.08
C PRO A 125 3.31 28.57 12.76
N GLN A 126 4.54 28.80 12.30
CA GLN A 126 5.06 28.32 11.00
C GLN A 126 6.08 27.20 11.14
N ASP A 127 6.28 26.68 12.35
CA ASP A 127 7.20 25.57 12.58
C ASP A 127 6.67 24.29 11.93
N VAL A 128 7.36 23.84 10.88
CA VAL A 128 6.94 22.69 10.06
C VAL A 128 6.95 21.39 10.86
N GLN A 129 7.89 21.21 11.80
CA GLN A 129 7.95 20.01 12.63
C GLN A 129 6.72 19.92 13.54
N ALA A 130 6.35 21.03 14.17
CA ALA A 130 5.18 21.09 15.03
C ALA A 130 3.86 20.92 14.26
N ILE A 131 3.76 21.48 13.05
CA ILE A 131 2.60 21.28 12.16
C ILE A 131 2.49 19.80 11.78
N ASN A 132 3.59 19.19 11.30
CA ASN A 132 3.63 17.77 10.95
C ASN A 132 3.29 16.89 12.15
N GLY A 133 3.78 17.24 13.34
CA GLY A 133 3.52 16.54 14.60
C GLY A 133 2.05 16.58 15.01
N LEU A 134 1.43 17.76 14.94
CA LEU A 134 0.01 17.94 15.21
C LEU A 134 -0.87 17.16 14.23
N ASP A 135 -0.56 17.25 12.94
CA ASP A 135 -1.31 16.53 11.90
C ASP A 135 -1.12 15.02 12.02
N ALA A 136 0.11 14.56 12.26
CA ALA A 136 0.39 13.16 12.56
C ALA A 136 -0.52 12.63 13.67
N CYS A 137 -0.62 13.32 14.82
CA CYS A 137 -1.51 12.89 15.91
C CYS A 137 -2.98 12.74 15.50
N ARG A 138 -3.45 13.50 14.50
CA ARG A 138 -4.83 13.39 13.97
C ARG A 138 -5.01 12.20 13.03
N TYR A 139 -3.99 11.89 12.23
CA TYR A 139 -4.06 10.81 11.23
C TYR A 139 -3.63 9.44 11.76
N ILE A 140 -2.80 9.37 12.81
CA ILE A 140 -2.33 8.11 13.38
C ILE A 140 -3.49 7.18 13.75
N GLN A 141 -4.55 7.73 14.38
CA GLN A 141 -5.72 6.95 14.76
C GLN A 141 -6.40 6.32 13.52
N ASP A 142 -6.55 7.08 12.43
CA ASP A 142 -7.09 6.56 11.17
C ASP A 142 -6.19 5.48 10.56
N TRP A 143 -4.87 5.65 10.60
CA TRP A 143 -3.94 4.63 10.08
C TRP A 143 -3.94 3.36 10.93
N GLU A 144 -4.11 3.46 12.25
CA GLU A 144 -4.25 2.31 13.14
C GLU A 144 -5.61 1.59 12.96
N ASP A 145 -6.69 2.35 12.75
CA ASP A 145 -8.05 1.80 12.53
C ASP A 145 -8.25 1.26 11.11
N ASN A 146 -7.54 1.82 10.12
CA ASN A 146 -7.55 1.42 8.71
C ASN A 146 -6.12 1.06 8.24
N PRO A 147 -5.53 -0.02 8.77
CA PRO A 147 -4.15 -0.39 8.46
C PRO A 147 -3.99 -0.81 7.00
N THR A 148 -2.77 -0.69 6.51
CA THR A 148 -2.38 -1.28 5.22
C THR A 148 -2.48 -2.81 5.27
N ARG A 149 -2.41 -3.45 4.11
CA ARG A 149 -2.48 -4.92 3.97
C ARG A 149 -1.22 -5.63 4.46
N TYR A 150 -0.15 -4.91 4.81
CA TYR A 150 1.04 -5.55 5.36
C TYR A 150 0.68 -6.29 6.65
N VAL A 151 1.26 -7.47 6.81
CA VAL A 151 1.14 -8.27 8.03
C VAL A 151 2.50 -8.31 8.69
N VAL A 152 2.54 -7.91 9.96
CA VAL A 152 3.77 -7.81 10.73
C VAL A 152 3.75 -8.76 11.92
N ASN A 153 4.82 -9.55 12.10
CA ASN A 153 4.95 -10.51 13.19
C ASN A 153 6.33 -10.41 13.86
N SER A 154 6.36 -10.39 15.19
CA SER A 154 7.61 -10.47 15.96
C SER A 154 8.31 -11.81 15.72
N VAL A 155 9.62 -11.78 15.51
CA VAL A 155 10.44 -12.98 15.26
C VAL A 155 11.21 -13.35 16.51
N ARG A 156 10.53 -14.05 17.44
CA ARG A 156 11.03 -14.33 18.79
C ARG A 156 12.38 -15.04 18.84
N GLU A 157 12.69 -15.85 17.84
CA GLU A 157 13.95 -16.58 17.74
C GLU A 157 15.16 -15.68 17.51
N LEU A 158 14.94 -14.52 16.87
CA LEU A 158 15.98 -13.52 16.62
C LEU A 158 16.15 -12.59 17.81
N ASN A 159 15.08 -12.36 18.57
CA ASN A 159 15.01 -11.33 19.60
C ASN A 159 15.48 -11.80 20.98
N SER A 160 16.05 -10.88 21.74
CA SER A 160 16.64 -11.10 23.06
C SER A 160 15.92 -10.26 24.13
N LYS A 161 16.64 -9.77 25.13
CA LYS A 161 16.17 -8.76 26.10
C LYS A 161 16.90 -7.42 25.92
N TYR A 162 17.81 -7.37 24.94
CA TYR A 162 18.65 -6.24 24.55
C TYR A 162 18.27 -5.83 23.13
N ALA A 163 18.91 -4.80 22.57
CA ALA A 163 18.65 -4.36 21.20
C ALA A 163 19.10 -5.40 20.17
N ASP A 164 18.20 -5.72 19.24
CA ASP A 164 18.36 -6.62 18.11
C ASP A 164 17.81 -5.94 16.85
N TYR A 165 18.71 -5.56 15.93
CA TYR A 165 18.33 -4.63 14.86
C TYR A 165 19.17 -4.78 13.59
N SER A 166 18.86 -3.94 12.59
CA SER A 166 19.48 -3.91 11.25
C SER A 166 19.68 -5.30 10.62
N PRO A 167 18.60 -6.09 10.45
CA PRO A 167 18.70 -7.36 9.74
C PRO A 167 19.06 -7.12 8.26
N VAL A 168 19.84 -8.00 7.67
CA VAL A 168 20.14 -8.03 6.22
C VAL A 168 20.18 -9.48 5.76
N PHE A 169 19.50 -9.80 4.66
CA PHE A 169 19.60 -11.12 4.04
C PHE A 169 20.94 -11.30 3.33
N VAL A 170 21.52 -12.48 3.47
CA VAL A 170 22.78 -12.79 2.81
C VAL A 170 22.53 -13.05 1.33
N GLY A 171 23.14 -12.25 0.46
CA GLY A 171 23.00 -12.36 -1.00
C GLY A 171 23.26 -13.78 -1.50
N GLY A 172 22.38 -14.29 -2.37
CA GLY A 172 22.40 -15.66 -2.87
C GLY A 172 22.02 -16.76 -1.85
N ARG A 173 21.64 -16.40 -0.61
CA ARG A 173 21.22 -17.30 0.48
C ARG A 173 20.05 -16.73 1.29
N ASP A 174 18.83 -16.87 0.78
CA ASP A 174 17.62 -16.34 1.41
C ASP A 174 17.28 -16.98 2.78
N ASN A 175 17.96 -18.07 3.14
CA ASN A 175 17.82 -18.75 4.43
C ASN A 175 18.86 -18.29 5.45
N GLU A 176 19.59 -17.21 5.22
CA GLU A 176 20.59 -16.68 6.15
C GLU A 176 20.48 -15.16 6.25
N ILE A 177 20.63 -14.63 7.46
CA ILE A 177 20.67 -13.19 7.73
C ILE A 177 21.91 -12.83 8.55
N LEU A 178 22.36 -11.60 8.38
CA LEU A 178 23.16 -10.88 9.34
C LEU A 178 22.24 -9.94 10.15
N MET A 179 22.58 -9.71 11.41
CA MET A 179 21.89 -8.76 12.28
C MET A 179 22.87 -8.14 13.27
N THR A 180 22.57 -6.94 13.75
CA THR A 180 23.32 -6.28 14.82
C THR A 180 22.64 -6.55 16.16
N SER A 181 23.41 -6.79 17.22
CA SER A 181 22.85 -7.04 18.54
C SER A 181 23.77 -6.63 19.68
N THR A 182 23.19 -6.10 20.75
CA THR A 182 23.86 -5.80 22.03
C THR A 182 23.69 -6.92 23.07
N ARG A 183 23.31 -8.12 22.60
CA ARG A 183 23.11 -9.31 23.45
C ARG A 183 24.37 -9.72 24.21
N GLU A 184 24.15 -10.49 25.28
CA GLU A 184 25.22 -11.19 25.99
C GLU A 184 26.04 -12.10 25.06
N ASN A 185 27.32 -12.27 25.38
CA ASN A 185 28.35 -12.98 24.60
C ASN A 185 28.90 -12.21 23.38
N ASN A 186 28.87 -10.89 23.45
CA ASN A 186 29.62 -10.02 22.57
C ASN A 186 31.14 -10.03 22.90
N VAL A 187 31.95 -9.53 21.96
CA VAL A 187 33.39 -9.31 22.11
C VAL A 187 33.63 -8.13 23.06
N GLY A 188 32.88 -7.03 22.87
CA GLY A 188 32.93 -5.82 23.68
C GLY A 188 32.20 -5.91 25.03
N LYS A 189 32.87 -6.35 26.09
CA LYS A 189 32.26 -6.54 27.44
C LYS A 189 31.96 -5.25 28.24
N LYS A 190 32.15 -4.07 27.67
CA LYS A 190 31.94 -2.81 28.38
C LYS A 190 30.51 -2.31 28.19
N GLU A 191 30.01 -1.61 29.19
CA GLU A 191 28.80 -0.79 29.06
C GLU A 191 29.13 0.41 28.16
N ASN A 192 28.29 0.62 27.16
CA ASN A 192 28.36 1.73 26.25
C ASN A 192 27.89 3.00 26.98
N ASN A 193 28.75 4.01 27.07
CA ASN A 193 28.40 5.27 27.74
C ASN A 193 27.37 6.11 26.97
N ILE A 194 27.12 5.77 25.69
CA ILE A 194 26.11 6.39 24.83
C ILE A 194 24.73 5.86 25.21
N THR A 195 24.51 4.54 25.08
CA THR A 195 23.18 3.92 25.22
C THR A 195 22.91 3.32 26.61
N GLY A 196 23.96 2.93 27.33
CA GLY A 196 23.87 2.13 28.56
C GLY A 196 23.69 0.63 28.31
N GLU A 197 23.73 0.17 27.05
CA GLU A 197 23.74 -1.25 26.68
C GLU A 197 25.18 -1.78 26.54
N GLN A 198 25.35 -3.06 26.17
CA GLN A 198 26.67 -3.57 25.79
C GLN A 198 27.03 -3.09 24.38
N PHE A 199 28.31 -3.08 24.01
CA PHE A 199 28.69 -2.77 22.62
C PHE A 199 28.07 -3.78 21.65
N ALA A 200 27.54 -3.27 20.53
CA ALA A 200 26.92 -4.10 19.52
C ALA A 200 27.96 -4.88 18.71
N ASP A 201 27.59 -6.11 18.36
CA ASP A 201 28.34 -6.99 17.47
C ASP A 201 27.44 -7.43 16.30
N ILE A 202 28.06 -7.90 15.22
CA ILE A 202 27.38 -8.51 14.08
C ILE A 202 27.23 -10.01 14.30
N PHE A 203 25.99 -10.49 14.16
CA PHE A 203 25.61 -11.89 14.28
C PHE A 203 25.09 -12.43 12.96
N ARG A 204 25.37 -13.71 12.68
CA ARG A 204 24.79 -14.50 11.61
C ARG A 204 23.72 -15.44 12.16
N VAL A 205 22.64 -15.63 11.40
CA VAL A 205 21.54 -16.53 11.75
C VAL A 205 21.06 -17.29 10.52
N GLU A 206 20.95 -18.60 10.66
CA GLU A 206 20.47 -19.49 9.59
C GLU A 206 19.02 -19.93 9.89
N TYR A 207 18.16 -19.87 8.89
CA TYR A 207 16.81 -20.40 8.90
C TYR A 207 16.83 -21.92 8.71
N GLN A 208 16.30 -22.65 9.69
CA GLN A 208 16.26 -24.10 9.70
C GLN A 208 15.02 -24.58 8.94
N VAL A 209 15.13 -24.74 7.62
CA VAL A 209 14.01 -25.09 6.70
C VAL A 209 13.18 -26.29 7.21
N GLN A 210 13.83 -27.37 7.67
CA GLN A 210 13.13 -28.57 8.17
C GLN A 210 12.29 -28.31 9.42
N ARG A 211 12.67 -27.31 10.23
CA ARG A 211 11.99 -26.94 11.48
C ARG A 211 11.14 -25.69 11.33
N GLN A 212 11.16 -25.05 10.15
CA GLN A 212 10.45 -23.82 9.82
C GLN A 212 10.64 -22.70 10.84
N LYS A 213 11.88 -22.51 11.31
CA LYS A 213 12.23 -21.47 12.29
C LYS A 213 13.67 -20.99 12.14
N TRP A 214 13.94 -19.79 12.64
CA TRP A 214 15.32 -19.29 12.74
C TRP A 214 16.12 -20.07 13.79
N GLY A 215 17.41 -20.27 13.51
CA GLY A 215 18.38 -20.81 14.45
C GLY A 215 18.78 -19.80 15.53
N ALA A 216 19.69 -20.20 16.41
CA ALA A 216 20.27 -19.29 17.39
C ALA A 216 21.30 -18.36 16.71
N PRO A 217 21.28 -17.05 16.99
CA PRO A 217 22.30 -16.14 16.47
C PRO A 217 23.70 -16.49 16.97
N LYS A 218 24.69 -16.39 16.08
CA LYS A 218 26.11 -16.65 16.34
C LYS A 218 26.93 -15.46 15.87
N LEU A 219 28.07 -15.19 16.50
CA LEU A 219 28.99 -14.16 16.00
C LEU A 219 29.35 -14.44 14.53
N ILE A 220 29.46 -13.39 13.73
CA ILE A 220 29.83 -13.53 12.32
C ILE A 220 31.25 -14.08 12.17
N ASP A 221 32.13 -13.73 13.10
CA ASP A 221 33.50 -14.21 13.19
C ASP A 221 33.89 -14.48 14.65
N GLU A 222 34.70 -15.52 14.87
CA GLU A 222 35.28 -15.84 16.20
C GLU A 222 36.72 -15.32 16.31
N SER A 223 37.31 -14.85 15.21
CA SER A 223 38.69 -14.36 15.13
C SER A 223 38.91 -12.99 15.77
N GLY A 224 37.86 -12.20 15.95
CA GLY A 224 37.96 -10.81 16.39
C GLY A 224 38.39 -9.84 15.28
N LEU A 225 38.18 -10.23 14.02
CA LEU A 225 38.55 -9.51 12.81
C LEU A 225 37.47 -8.48 12.45
N ILE A 226 36.21 -8.91 12.48
CA ILE A 226 35.05 -8.05 12.20
C ILE A 226 34.53 -7.52 13.52
N ASN A 227 34.08 -8.41 14.42
CA ASN A 227 33.63 -8.02 15.76
C ASN A 227 34.84 -7.75 16.65
N THR A 228 34.95 -6.53 17.18
CA THR A 228 36.08 -6.09 17.99
C THR A 228 35.62 -5.70 19.40
N PRO A 229 36.51 -5.25 20.30
CA PRO A 229 36.07 -4.66 21.55
C PRO A 229 35.37 -3.30 21.42
N ASP A 230 35.40 -2.69 20.22
CA ASP A 230 34.63 -1.50 19.86
C ASP A 230 33.20 -1.90 19.43
N GLU A 231 32.45 -0.98 18.84
CA GLU A 231 31.06 -1.23 18.43
C GLU A 231 30.95 -1.45 16.92
N GLU A 232 30.38 -2.58 16.52
CA GLU A 232 30.04 -2.89 15.14
C GLU A 232 28.53 -2.87 14.93
N GLY A 233 28.11 -2.28 13.81
CA GLY A 233 26.70 -2.01 13.53
C GLY A 233 26.25 -2.42 12.15
N ALA A 234 25.24 -1.70 11.63
CA ALA A 234 24.56 -1.98 10.37
C ALA A 234 25.53 -2.35 9.23
N VAL A 235 25.11 -3.37 8.46
CA VAL A 235 25.88 -3.99 7.39
C VAL A 235 25.13 -3.91 6.05
N THR A 236 25.85 -4.10 4.96
CA THR A 236 25.29 -4.39 3.63
C THR A 236 26.19 -5.37 2.90
N LEU A 237 25.63 -6.11 1.95
CA LEU A 237 26.30 -7.17 1.21
C LEU A 237 26.14 -6.95 -0.30
N SER A 238 27.09 -7.44 -1.08
CA SER A 238 26.90 -7.63 -2.52
C SER A 238 25.79 -8.67 -2.78
N SER A 239 25.22 -8.67 -3.99
CA SER A 239 24.16 -9.60 -4.39
C SER A 239 24.54 -11.09 -4.26
N ILE A 240 25.83 -11.42 -4.29
CA ILE A 240 26.33 -12.78 -4.08
C ILE A 240 26.96 -13.01 -2.70
N GLY A 241 26.96 -12.00 -1.84
CA GLY A 241 27.47 -12.06 -0.47
C GLY A 241 29.00 -12.21 -0.36
N ASP A 242 29.76 -11.88 -1.42
CA ASP A 242 31.22 -11.97 -1.45
C ASP A 242 31.94 -10.68 -0.98
N GLU A 243 31.21 -9.57 -0.88
CA GLU A 243 31.68 -8.29 -0.34
C GLU A 243 30.70 -7.85 0.75
N MET A 244 31.22 -7.43 1.90
CA MET A 244 30.45 -6.82 2.98
C MET A 244 31.00 -5.45 3.31
N ILE A 245 30.12 -4.48 3.51
CA ILE A 245 30.45 -3.17 4.06
C ILE A 245 29.68 -3.02 5.38
N PHE A 246 30.36 -2.62 6.44
CA PHE A 246 29.76 -2.50 7.77
C PHE A 246 30.21 -1.25 8.50
N THR A 247 29.40 -0.83 9.47
CA THR A 247 29.67 0.31 10.35
C THR A 247 30.53 -0.15 11.53
N ARG A 248 31.56 0.61 11.87
CA ARG A 248 32.34 0.45 13.11
C ARG A 248 32.51 1.80 13.80
N ALA A 249 32.16 1.90 15.08
CA ALA A 249 32.33 3.08 15.90
C ALA A 249 33.44 2.83 16.94
N ARG A 250 34.58 3.52 16.77
CA ARG A 250 35.73 3.38 17.66
C ARG A 250 35.58 4.26 18.89
N TYR A 251 35.85 3.71 20.07
CA TYR A 251 35.70 4.47 21.31
C TYR A 251 36.98 5.22 21.70
N ASN A 252 36.88 6.55 21.87
CA ASN A 252 37.92 7.37 22.50
C ASN A 252 37.34 8.16 23.70
N LYS A 253 38.12 8.29 24.78
CA LYS A 253 37.72 8.99 26.01
C LYS A 253 37.80 10.51 25.91
N GLN A 254 38.50 11.03 24.90
CA GLN A 254 38.83 12.46 24.78
C GLN A 254 38.10 13.15 23.64
N GLU A 255 37.71 12.41 22.61
CA GLU A 255 37.10 12.92 21.39
C GLU A 255 36.08 11.91 20.85
N ASP A 256 35.06 12.41 20.16
CA ASP A 256 34.18 11.59 19.34
C ASP A 256 34.88 11.30 18.01
N LEU A 257 35.13 10.02 17.73
CA LEU A 257 35.77 9.58 16.49
C LEU A 257 34.76 9.37 15.35
N GLY A 258 33.46 9.45 15.64
CA GLY A 258 32.40 9.12 14.71
C GLY A 258 32.33 7.63 14.37
N ALA A 259 31.32 7.25 13.59
CA ALA A 259 31.23 5.93 12.98
C ALA A 259 31.91 5.93 11.61
N GLU A 260 32.57 4.83 11.27
CA GLU A 260 33.30 4.66 10.02
C GLU A 260 32.78 3.43 9.25
N LEU A 261 32.95 3.41 7.93
CA LEU A 261 32.62 2.26 7.10
C LEU A 261 33.86 1.44 6.76
N TYR A 262 33.77 0.14 6.97
CA TYR A 262 34.82 -0.83 6.62
C TYR A 262 34.28 -1.84 5.60
N ARG A 263 35.16 -2.29 4.71
CA ARG A 263 34.88 -3.32 3.71
C ARG A 263 35.71 -4.57 3.96
N VAL A 264 35.07 -5.73 3.85
CA VAL A 264 35.72 -7.05 3.83
C VAL A 264 35.24 -7.85 2.61
N LYS A 265 36.06 -8.81 2.18
CA LYS A 265 35.73 -9.75 1.11
C LYS A 265 35.76 -11.18 1.61
N MET A 266 34.79 -11.98 1.19
CA MET A 266 34.74 -13.40 1.47
C MET A 266 35.58 -14.16 0.43
N SER A 267 36.51 -15.00 0.89
CA SER A 267 37.28 -15.89 0.02
C SER A 267 37.49 -17.23 0.71
N ARG A 268 37.02 -18.32 0.08
CA ARG A 268 37.16 -19.71 0.57
C ARG A 268 36.59 -19.95 1.97
N GLY A 269 35.60 -19.15 2.39
CA GLY A 269 34.91 -19.30 3.67
C GLY A 269 35.43 -18.37 4.77
N ASP A 270 36.51 -17.61 4.52
CA ASP A 270 37.07 -16.65 5.45
C ASP A 270 36.89 -15.21 4.94
N TRP A 271 36.66 -14.29 5.86
CA TRP A 271 36.66 -12.85 5.58
C TRP A 271 38.09 -12.31 5.53
N SER A 272 38.35 -11.37 4.61
CA SER A 272 39.60 -10.62 4.55
C SER A 272 39.74 -9.63 5.71
N GLU A 273 40.95 -9.10 5.91
CA GLU A 273 41.17 -7.93 6.76
C GLU A 273 40.24 -6.76 6.38
N PRO A 274 39.63 -6.07 7.36
CA PRO A 274 38.79 -4.90 7.09
C PRO A 274 39.58 -3.73 6.53
N VAL A 275 39.08 -3.15 5.44
CA VAL A 275 39.64 -1.96 4.80
C VAL A 275 38.70 -0.78 5.02
N LYS A 276 39.16 0.28 5.72
CA LYS A 276 38.40 1.53 5.89
C LYS A 276 38.07 2.13 4.52
N LEU A 277 36.83 2.60 4.35
CA LEU A 277 36.40 3.35 3.18
C LEU A 277 36.66 4.84 3.42
N GLU A 278 37.62 5.41 2.70
CA GLU A 278 37.99 6.83 2.75
C GLU A 278 36.96 7.71 2.02
N LEU A 279 35.74 7.78 2.56
CA LEU A 279 34.63 8.58 2.01
C LEU A 279 34.64 10.03 2.51
N LEU A 280 35.07 10.22 3.75
CA LEU A 280 34.95 11.46 4.52
C LEU A 280 36.25 11.72 5.30
N GLY A 281 36.43 12.96 5.78
CA GLY A 281 37.53 13.29 6.69
C GLY A 281 37.33 12.68 8.08
N ASP A 282 38.40 12.66 8.88
CA ASP A 282 38.37 12.17 10.26
C ASP A 282 37.38 13.00 11.11
N SER A 283 36.68 12.33 12.04
CA SER A 283 35.61 12.87 12.91
C SER A 283 34.22 13.07 12.29
N LEU A 284 33.99 12.74 11.02
CA LEU A 284 32.64 12.72 10.42
C LEU A 284 32.02 11.32 10.48
N ILE A 285 30.70 11.24 10.64
CA ILE A 285 30.00 9.97 10.66
C ILE A 285 29.83 9.46 9.22
N ALA A 286 30.20 8.20 8.99
CA ALA A 286 29.76 7.38 7.87
C ALA A 286 29.19 6.07 8.43
N ALA A 287 27.87 5.91 8.36
CA ALA A 287 27.16 4.78 8.97
C ALA A 287 26.05 4.24 8.07
N HIS A 288 25.45 3.11 8.49
CA HIS A 288 24.24 2.53 7.89
C HIS A 288 24.36 2.34 6.37
N PRO A 289 25.36 1.55 5.91
CA PRO A 289 25.64 1.39 4.49
C PRO A 289 24.52 0.62 3.79
N SER A 290 24.30 0.92 2.52
CA SER A 290 23.39 0.21 1.64
C SER A 290 23.95 0.17 0.23
N LEU A 291 24.35 -1.00 -0.23
CA LEU A 291 24.97 -1.18 -1.54
C LEU A 291 23.89 -1.50 -2.58
N SER A 292 23.95 -0.85 -3.74
CA SER A 292 23.07 -1.18 -4.86
C SER A 292 23.30 -2.62 -5.35
N ALA A 293 22.28 -3.24 -5.94
CA ALA A 293 22.35 -4.65 -6.35
C ALA A 293 23.49 -4.98 -7.34
N ASN A 294 23.89 -4.01 -8.17
CA ASN A 294 25.04 -4.10 -9.08
C ASN A 294 26.39 -3.79 -8.41
N GLY A 295 26.42 -3.34 -7.15
CA GLY A 295 27.63 -2.97 -6.42
C GLY A 295 28.21 -1.60 -6.76
N ASP A 296 27.62 -0.88 -7.71
CA ASP A 296 28.20 0.35 -8.27
C ASP A 296 27.93 1.60 -7.43
N THR A 297 26.91 1.60 -6.56
CA THR A 297 26.53 2.77 -5.75
C THR A 297 26.37 2.37 -4.30
N LEU A 298 27.10 3.05 -3.42
CA LEU A 298 26.94 2.94 -1.97
C LEU A 298 26.12 4.13 -1.46
N TYR A 299 25.00 3.84 -0.82
CA TYR A 299 24.24 4.79 -0.01
C TYR A 299 24.67 4.64 1.44
N PHE A 300 24.76 5.75 2.17
CA PHE A 300 25.17 5.75 3.57
C PHE A 300 24.71 7.04 4.24
N VAL A 301 24.80 7.08 5.57
CA VAL A 301 24.37 8.20 6.39
C VAL A 301 25.57 9.01 6.87
N SER A 302 25.45 10.33 6.87
CA SER A 302 26.46 11.24 7.41
C SER A 302 25.88 12.56 7.91
N ASP A 303 26.53 13.11 8.93
CA ASP A 303 26.36 14.47 9.46
C ASP A 303 27.33 15.48 8.83
N LYS A 304 27.98 15.10 7.72
CA LYS A 304 28.89 15.96 6.96
C LYS A 304 28.24 17.33 6.64
N PRO A 305 29.00 18.45 6.75
CA PRO A 305 28.54 19.76 6.30
C PRO A 305 28.04 19.79 4.84
N GLY A 306 26.95 20.53 4.62
CA GLY A 306 26.25 20.62 3.33
C GLY A 306 25.06 19.68 3.19
N GLY A 307 24.62 19.04 4.28
CA GLY A 307 23.32 18.38 4.40
C GLY A 307 22.17 19.33 4.76
N PHE A 308 21.00 18.76 5.03
CA PHE A 308 19.75 19.45 5.32
C PHE A 308 19.39 19.44 6.82
N GLY A 309 19.95 18.52 7.60
CA GLY A 309 19.59 18.37 9.02
C GLY A 309 20.63 17.63 9.86
N GLY A 310 20.13 16.78 10.76
CA GLY A 310 20.94 15.99 11.68
C GLY A 310 21.81 14.99 10.92
N LYS A 311 21.20 13.90 10.49
CA LYS A 311 21.85 12.86 9.68
C LYS A 311 21.16 12.78 8.33
N ASP A 312 21.94 12.92 7.28
CA ASP A 312 21.45 12.88 5.91
C ASP A 312 21.89 11.58 5.22
N ILE A 313 21.11 11.16 4.22
CA ILE A 313 21.49 10.11 3.29
C ILE A 313 22.30 10.70 2.13
N TRP A 314 23.48 10.14 1.94
CA TRP A 314 24.41 10.43 0.86
C TRP A 314 24.60 9.19 -0.02
N MET A 315 25.03 9.40 -1.26
CA MET A 315 25.44 8.33 -2.16
C MET A 315 26.82 8.58 -2.73
N SER A 316 27.58 7.52 -2.97
CA SER A 316 28.83 7.58 -3.70
C SER A 316 28.92 6.46 -4.74
N VAL A 317 29.36 6.82 -5.94
CA VAL A 317 29.52 5.89 -7.06
C VAL A 317 30.92 5.27 -7.01
N ARG A 318 31.01 3.97 -7.23
CA ARG A 318 32.25 3.22 -7.26
C ARG A 318 33.15 3.74 -8.39
N SER A 319 34.43 3.93 -8.07
CA SER A 319 35.48 4.31 -9.00
C SER A 319 36.65 3.34 -8.85
N GLY A 320 36.64 2.27 -9.67
CA GLY A 320 37.59 1.17 -9.53
C GLY A 320 37.43 0.43 -8.19
N ALA A 321 38.46 0.45 -7.35
CA ALA A 321 38.46 -0.23 -6.05
C ALA A 321 37.93 0.64 -4.90
N THR A 322 37.67 1.92 -5.14
CA THR A 322 37.22 2.91 -4.14
C THR A 322 35.84 3.47 -4.50
N PHE A 323 35.33 4.38 -3.68
CA PHE A 323 34.13 5.16 -3.95
C PHE A 323 34.53 6.62 -4.21
N GLY A 324 33.79 7.30 -5.10
CA GLY A 324 34.03 8.70 -5.44
C GLY A 324 33.55 9.67 -4.36
N THR A 325 33.46 10.96 -4.72
CA THR A 325 32.95 12.00 -3.82
C THR A 325 31.47 11.79 -3.50
N PRO A 326 31.06 11.76 -2.22
CA PRO A 326 29.67 11.63 -1.83
C PRO A 326 28.78 12.80 -2.29
N VAL A 327 27.56 12.48 -2.70
CA VAL A 327 26.51 13.41 -3.12
C VAL A 327 25.28 13.24 -2.24
N ASN A 328 24.71 14.34 -1.76
CA ASN A 328 23.50 14.34 -0.94
C ASN A 328 22.27 13.97 -1.78
N LEU A 329 21.33 13.19 -1.25
CA LEU A 329 20.11 12.80 -1.98
C LEU A 329 19.05 13.92 -2.15
N GLY A 330 19.29 15.09 -1.57
CA GLY A 330 18.48 16.29 -1.75
C GLY A 330 17.30 16.39 -0.77
N ALA A 331 16.70 17.59 -0.74
CA ALA A 331 15.69 18.03 0.24
C ALA A 331 14.36 17.25 0.24
N LYS A 332 14.15 16.36 -0.75
CA LYS A 332 12.97 15.49 -0.79
C LYS A 332 13.15 14.28 0.12
N ILE A 333 14.37 13.75 0.18
CA ILE A 333 14.72 12.66 1.09
C ILE A 333 15.15 13.24 2.43
N ASN A 334 16.17 14.11 2.39
CA ASN A 334 16.79 14.66 3.58
C ASN A 334 16.03 15.89 4.10
N THR A 335 15.86 15.96 5.40
CA THR A 335 15.07 16.96 6.13
C THR A 335 15.93 17.59 7.22
N PRO A 336 15.39 18.53 8.03
CA PRO A 336 16.09 19.00 9.23
C PRO A 336 16.32 17.93 10.32
N GLY A 337 15.66 16.77 10.24
CA GLY A 337 15.83 15.66 11.19
C GLY A 337 16.94 14.68 10.83
N ASP A 338 16.77 13.44 11.28
CA ASP A 338 17.65 12.32 10.93
C ASP A 338 16.96 11.42 9.91
N GLU A 339 17.61 11.21 8.76
CA GLU A 339 17.32 10.18 7.78
C GLU A 339 18.38 9.07 7.85
N VAL A 340 17.96 7.89 8.28
CA VAL A 340 18.84 6.79 8.67
C VAL A 340 18.41 5.45 8.06
N PHE A 341 19.29 4.45 8.13
CA PHE A 341 19.04 3.07 7.67
C PHE A 341 18.50 2.97 6.23
N PRO A 342 19.21 3.53 5.22
CA PRO A 342 18.80 3.37 3.83
C PRO A 342 18.85 1.90 3.39
N THR A 343 17.89 1.50 2.57
CA THR A 343 17.84 0.22 1.86
C THR A 343 17.46 0.47 0.41
N ILE A 344 18.44 0.40 -0.49
CA ILE A 344 18.20 0.50 -1.93
C ILE A 344 17.85 -0.88 -2.50
N ARG A 345 16.75 -0.97 -3.25
CA ARG A 345 16.31 -2.20 -3.92
C ARG A 345 16.79 -2.25 -5.37
N SER A 346 16.80 -3.45 -5.95
CA SER A 346 17.19 -3.68 -7.36
C SER A 346 16.28 -2.98 -8.37
N ASN A 347 15.03 -2.72 -8.01
CA ASN A 347 14.07 -1.95 -8.80
C ASN A 347 14.21 -0.42 -8.63
N GLY A 348 15.19 0.05 -7.85
CA GLY A 348 15.44 1.47 -7.60
C GLY A 348 14.61 2.10 -6.48
N GLU A 349 13.75 1.34 -5.81
CA GLU A 349 13.03 1.80 -4.62
C GLU A 349 14.00 1.98 -3.45
N LEU A 350 13.96 3.15 -2.81
CA LEU A 350 14.73 3.43 -1.61
C LEU A 350 13.81 3.40 -0.39
N TYR A 351 14.16 2.60 0.61
CA TYR A 351 13.53 2.62 1.92
C TYR A 351 14.48 3.29 2.91
N PHE A 352 13.96 4.10 3.82
CA PHE A 352 14.77 4.74 4.87
C PHE A 352 13.87 5.09 6.05
N SER A 353 14.47 5.39 7.20
CA SER A 353 13.73 5.85 8.36
C SER A 353 13.99 7.33 8.65
N SER A 354 12.95 8.06 9.05
CA SER A 354 13.06 9.48 9.42
C SER A 354 12.26 9.83 10.67
N ASN A 355 12.75 10.81 11.43
CA ASN A 355 12.08 11.37 12.60
C ASN A 355 11.45 12.77 12.36
N TYR A 356 11.40 13.24 11.10
CA TYR A 356 10.92 14.59 10.77
C TYR A 356 9.83 14.60 9.69
N HIS A 357 9.92 13.70 8.71
CA HIS A 357 8.80 13.47 7.80
C HIS A 357 7.53 13.16 8.60
N MET A 358 6.36 13.49 8.04
CA MET A 358 5.09 13.22 8.71
C MET A 358 4.93 11.71 8.96
N GLY A 359 5.08 11.31 10.22
CA GLY A 359 5.13 9.92 10.66
C GLY A 359 4.33 9.67 11.93
N MET A 360 4.36 8.43 12.43
CA MET A 360 3.57 7.95 13.56
C MET A 360 4.29 8.09 14.91
N GLY A 361 5.62 8.15 14.93
CA GLY A 361 6.39 7.90 16.13
C GLY A 361 7.73 8.63 16.21
N GLY A 362 8.75 7.90 16.65
CA GLY A 362 10.14 8.35 16.63
C GLY A 362 10.67 8.29 15.20
N LEU A 363 11.44 7.25 14.89
CA LEU A 363 11.77 6.91 13.51
C LEU A 363 10.62 6.16 12.82
N ASP A 364 10.23 6.60 11.64
CA ASP A 364 9.24 5.92 10.79
C ASP A 364 9.87 5.51 9.47
N ILE A 365 9.51 4.33 8.94
CA ILE A 365 9.96 3.84 7.63
C ILE A 365 9.17 4.56 6.52
N PHE A 366 9.90 5.11 5.56
CA PHE A 366 9.40 5.71 4.34
C PHE A 366 9.90 4.94 3.11
N LYS A 367 9.04 4.88 2.10
CA LYS A 367 9.37 4.40 0.76
C LYS A 367 9.51 5.60 -0.18
N ALA A 368 10.62 5.67 -0.89
CA ALA A 368 10.88 6.63 -1.95
C ALA A 368 10.96 5.94 -3.32
N THR A 369 10.17 6.42 -4.27
CA THR A 369 10.18 6.01 -5.68
C THR A 369 10.57 7.21 -6.55
N ARG A 370 11.06 6.96 -7.76
CA ARG A 370 11.30 8.02 -8.76
C ARG A 370 10.16 8.06 -9.77
N ASN A 371 9.71 9.25 -10.13
CA ASN A 371 8.82 9.45 -11.28
C ASN A 371 9.61 9.43 -12.60
N GLU A 372 8.93 9.61 -13.74
CA GLU A 372 9.55 9.64 -15.08
C GLU A 372 10.63 10.72 -15.23
N ASP A 373 10.50 11.83 -14.50
CA ASP A 373 11.47 12.94 -14.46
C ASP A 373 12.65 12.68 -13.51
N GLY A 374 12.64 11.56 -12.77
CA GLY A 374 13.67 11.17 -11.81
C GLY A 374 13.55 11.82 -10.43
N GLU A 375 12.46 12.55 -10.15
CA GLU A 375 12.19 13.16 -8.85
C GLU A 375 11.70 12.12 -7.83
N TRP A 376 12.11 12.28 -6.58
CA TRP A 376 11.68 11.42 -5.48
C TRP A 376 10.23 11.73 -5.04
N HIS A 377 9.42 10.68 -4.96
CA HIS A 377 8.12 10.65 -4.30
C HIS A 377 8.20 9.80 -3.04
N ILE A 378 7.90 10.40 -1.88
CA ILE A 378 8.08 9.79 -0.55
C ILE A 378 6.72 9.44 0.03
N GLN A 379 6.59 8.21 0.53
CA GLN A 379 5.39 7.69 1.15
C GLN A 379 5.72 7.08 2.51
N ASN A 380 4.99 7.49 3.55
CA ASN A 380 5.02 6.81 4.85
C ASN A 380 4.42 5.41 4.70
N MET A 381 5.08 4.39 5.26
CA MET A 381 4.63 3.00 5.15
C MET A 381 3.37 2.67 5.98
N LYS A 382 2.95 3.58 6.87
CA LYS A 382 1.78 3.52 7.75
C LYS A 382 1.72 2.26 8.61
N ALA A 383 0.68 2.13 9.43
CA ALA A 383 0.44 0.89 10.15
C ALA A 383 0.17 -0.29 9.17
N PRO A 384 0.63 -1.52 9.48
CA PRO A 384 1.37 -1.90 10.68
C PRO A 384 2.90 -1.92 10.52
N ILE A 385 3.44 -1.46 9.38
CA ILE A 385 4.90 -1.36 9.20
C ILE A 385 5.44 -0.31 10.16
N ASN A 386 4.83 0.87 10.19
CA ASN A 386 5.12 1.91 11.16
C ASN A 386 4.20 1.80 12.39
N SER A 387 4.68 2.38 13.48
CA SER A 387 4.11 2.35 14.81
C SER A 387 4.44 3.65 15.55
N SER A 388 4.06 3.78 16.82
CA SER A 388 4.47 4.95 17.61
C SER A 388 5.94 4.91 18.07
N GLY A 389 6.61 3.76 17.94
CA GLY A 389 8.01 3.60 18.32
C GLY A 389 8.95 4.09 17.24
N ASP A 390 10.20 3.65 17.33
CA ASP A 390 11.16 3.68 16.23
C ASP A 390 10.95 2.43 15.37
N ASP A 391 10.87 2.62 14.05
CA ASP A 391 10.71 1.60 13.01
C ASP A 391 11.79 1.83 11.95
N PHE A 392 12.69 0.86 11.78
CA PHE A 392 13.90 1.07 10.98
C PHE A 392 14.58 -0.20 10.47
N GLY A 393 15.62 -0.02 9.64
CA GLY A 393 16.44 -1.13 9.14
C GLY A 393 15.65 -2.14 8.31
N MET A 394 14.80 -1.67 7.41
CA MET A 394 13.98 -2.54 6.57
C MET A 394 14.84 -3.31 5.56
N ALA A 395 14.76 -4.63 5.57
CA ALA A 395 15.48 -5.52 4.66
C ALA A 395 14.51 -6.46 3.94
N PHE A 396 14.83 -6.76 2.69
CA PHE A 396 14.01 -7.57 1.80
C PHE A 396 14.70 -8.89 1.51
N ILE A 397 13.89 -9.93 1.31
CA ILE A 397 14.39 -11.18 0.74
C ILE A 397 14.69 -10.92 -0.75
N GLU A 398 15.84 -11.36 -1.22
CA GLU A 398 16.27 -11.13 -2.60
C GLU A 398 15.26 -11.72 -3.59
N GLY A 399 14.93 -10.96 -4.64
CA GLY A 399 13.90 -11.36 -5.62
C GLY A 399 12.45 -11.26 -5.13
N GLU A 400 12.19 -10.87 -3.87
CA GLU A 400 10.84 -10.70 -3.34
C GLU A 400 10.51 -9.24 -3.04
N GLU A 401 9.35 -8.78 -3.50
CA GLU A 401 8.88 -7.40 -3.31
C GLU A 401 8.03 -7.21 -2.07
N THR A 402 7.52 -8.30 -1.52
CA THR A 402 6.42 -8.24 -0.58
C THR A 402 6.79 -8.72 0.80
N ARG A 403 8.01 -9.23 1.06
CA ARG A 403 8.37 -9.76 2.38
C ARG A 403 9.79 -9.47 2.80
N GLY A 404 10.02 -9.47 4.11
CA GLY A 404 11.33 -9.18 4.68
C GLY A 404 11.30 -9.03 6.19
N LEU A 405 12.31 -8.33 6.70
CA LEU A 405 12.52 -8.05 8.13
C LEU A 405 12.73 -6.55 8.35
N PHE A 406 12.51 -6.09 9.57
CA PHE A 406 12.89 -4.74 10.03
C PHE A 406 12.99 -4.74 11.55
N ALA A 407 13.54 -3.68 12.13
CA ALA A 407 13.69 -3.51 13.57
C ALA A 407 12.66 -2.50 14.11
N SER A 408 12.19 -2.72 15.35
CA SER A 408 11.27 -1.81 16.01
C SER A 408 11.26 -1.95 17.53
N ASN A 409 11.14 -0.82 18.23
CA ASN A 409 10.86 -0.78 19.67
C ASN A 409 9.36 -0.54 20.00
N ARG A 410 8.47 -0.87 19.04
CA ARG A 410 7.02 -0.80 19.20
C ARG A 410 6.51 -1.48 20.47
N LYS A 411 5.28 -1.14 20.86
CA LYS A 411 4.59 -1.78 21.99
C LYS A 411 4.62 -3.31 21.87
N GLY A 412 5.21 -3.96 22.88
CA GLY A 412 5.39 -5.41 22.93
C GLY A 412 6.85 -5.83 22.73
N SER A 413 7.70 -4.96 22.20
CA SER A 413 9.14 -5.14 22.17
C SER A 413 9.75 -5.02 23.58
N ARG A 414 10.95 -5.59 23.77
CA ARG A 414 11.73 -5.44 25.02
C ARG A 414 12.78 -4.35 24.94
N SER A 415 13.40 -4.18 23.78
CA SER A 415 14.25 -3.07 23.35
C SER A 415 13.93 -2.85 21.86
N ASP A 416 14.91 -2.61 21.00
CA ASP A 416 14.74 -2.84 19.56
C ASP A 416 14.63 -4.34 19.28
N ASP A 417 13.55 -4.77 18.64
CA ASP A 417 13.29 -6.17 18.30
C ASP A 417 13.11 -6.31 16.77
N ILE A 418 13.49 -7.47 16.21
CA ILE A 418 13.28 -7.81 14.81
C ILE A 418 11.84 -8.31 14.58
N TYR A 419 11.23 -7.76 13.54
CA TYR A 419 9.92 -8.11 13.03
C TYR A 419 10.01 -8.57 11.58
N SER A 420 9.16 -9.52 11.21
CA SER A 420 8.91 -9.91 9.83
C SER A 420 7.72 -9.15 9.28
N PHE A 421 7.77 -8.81 7.99
CA PHE A 421 6.62 -8.30 7.27
C PHE A 421 6.33 -9.16 6.04
N TYR A 422 5.05 -9.24 5.66
CA TYR A 422 4.66 -9.69 4.33
C TYR A 422 3.42 -8.93 3.84
N LEU A 423 3.37 -8.62 2.54
CA LEU A 423 2.21 -8.05 1.85
C LEU A 423 1.48 -9.18 1.12
N PRO A 424 0.31 -9.63 1.59
CA PRO A 424 -0.44 -10.69 0.92
C PRO A 424 -0.79 -10.27 -0.52
N PRO A 425 -0.70 -11.17 -1.51
CA PRO A 425 -1.14 -10.86 -2.87
C PRO A 425 -2.64 -10.54 -2.88
N LYS A 426 -3.08 -9.65 -3.79
CA LYS A 426 -4.52 -9.45 -4.04
C LYS A 426 -5.02 -10.64 -4.85
N ILE A 427 -6.06 -11.31 -4.38
CA ILE A 427 -6.65 -12.46 -5.05
C ILE A 427 -8.05 -12.09 -5.50
N PHE A 428 -8.24 -11.99 -6.80
CA PHE A 428 -9.54 -11.77 -7.41
C PHE A 428 -10.01 -13.06 -8.06
N ARG A 429 -11.27 -13.42 -7.87
CA ARG A 429 -11.89 -14.58 -8.51
C ARG A 429 -13.23 -14.18 -9.08
N ILE A 430 -13.64 -14.82 -10.17
CA ILE A 430 -15.00 -14.73 -10.67
C ILE A 430 -15.59 -16.14 -10.75
N ALA A 431 -16.84 -16.26 -10.34
CA ALA A 431 -17.68 -17.42 -10.60
C ALA A 431 -18.87 -16.96 -11.42
N GLY A 432 -19.17 -17.63 -12.52
CA GLY A 432 -20.32 -17.28 -13.34
C GLY A 432 -21.17 -18.47 -13.72
N GLU A 433 -22.45 -18.18 -13.96
CA GLU A 433 -23.44 -19.15 -14.37
C GLU A 433 -24.11 -18.71 -15.67
N ILE A 434 -24.44 -19.67 -16.53
CA ILE A 434 -24.98 -19.43 -17.86
C ILE A 434 -26.36 -20.07 -17.95
N TYR A 435 -27.36 -19.29 -18.31
CA TYR A 435 -28.76 -19.67 -18.31
C TYR A 435 -29.40 -19.52 -19.67
N ASN A 436 -30.41 -20.34 -19.92
CA ASN A 436 -31.41 -20.07 -20.93
C ASN A 436 -32.32 -18.95 -20.40
N LYS A 437 -32.41 -17.83 -21.13
CA LYS A 437 -33.19 -16.65 -20.72
C LYS A 437 -34.68 -16.96 -20.52
N GLU A 438 -35.24 -17.88 -21.31
CA GLU A 438 -36.67 -18.21 -21.31
C GLU A 438 -37.04 -19.27 -20.26
N THR A 439 -36.20 -20.30 -20.10
CA THR A 439 -36.50 -21.42 -19.20
C THR A 439 -35.84 -21.29 -17.83
N SER A 440 -34.88 -20.37 -17.68
CA SER A 440 -34.01 -20.21 -16.51
C SER A 440 -33.20 -21.47 -16.15
N GLN A 441 -33.10 -22.44 -17.06
CA GLN A 441 -32.28 -23.63 -16.88
C GLN A 441 -30.83 -23.33 -17.23
N ARG A 442 -29.89 -23.96 -16.50
CA ARG A 442 -28.46 -23.82 -16.77
C ARG A 442 -28.08 -24.44 -18.11
N LEU A 443 -27.15 -23.79 -18.81
CA LEU A 443 -26.66 -24.18 -20.12
C LEU A 443 -25.28 -24.83 -20.03
N ASP A 444 -25.25 -26.14 -19.86
CA ASP A 444 -24.01 -26.92 -19.89
C ASP A 444 -23.31 -26.88 -21.25
N GLY A 445 -21.97 -26.95 -21.26
CA GLY A 445 -21.15 -26.98 -22.48
C GLY A 445 -21.07 -25.67 -23.27
N ALA A 446 -21.71 -24.59 -22.79
CA ALA A 446 -21.59 -23.26 -23.37
C ALA A 446 -20.12 -22.80 -23.40
N ARG A 447 -19.69 -22.20 -24.51
CA ARG A 447 -18.33 -21.68 -24.68
C ARG A 447 -18.26 -20.26 -24.13
N ILE A 448 -17.19 -19.92 -23.42
CA ILE A 448 -16.95 -18.57 -22.90
C ILE A 448 -15.65 -18.06 -23.51
N ARG A 449 -15.69 -16.86 -24.08
CA ARG A 449 -14.50 -16.10 -24.48
C ARG A 449 -14.29 -14.96 -23.50
N ILE A 450 -13.08 -14.82 -23.01
CA ILE A 450 -12.73 -13.88 -21.94
C ILE A 450 -11.61 -12.99 -22.47
N ILE A 451 -11.83 -11.68 -22.46
CA ILE A 451 -10.89 -10.68 -22.97
C ILE A 451 -10.59 -9.70 -21.84
N GLY A 452 -9.31 -9.50 -21.52
CA GLY A 452 -8.85 -8.55 -20.51
C GLY A 452 -8.05 -7.40 -21.13
N THR A 453 -8.07 -6.23 -20.50
CA THR A 453 -7.24 -5.07 -20.89
C THR A 453 -5.74 -5.31 -20.71
N ASP A 454 -5.36 -6.32 -19.92
CA ASP A 454 -3.99 -6.82 -19.74
C ASP A 454 -3.50 -7.72 -20.89
N GLY A 455 -4.32 -7.90 -21.94
CA GLY A 455 -4.04 -8.79 -23.05
C GLY A 455 -4.54 -10.23 -22.84
N THR A 456 -5.22 -10.53 -21.72
CA THR A 456 -5.86 -11.83 -21.51
C THR A 456 -6.82 -12.14 -22.66
N ASN A 457 -6.70 -13.35 -23.24
CA ASN A 457 -7.61 -13.85 -24.27
C ASN A 457 -7.79 -15.36 -24.08
N LEU A 458 -8.78 -15.75 -23.28
CA LEU A 458 -9.02 -17.13 -22.88
C LEU A 458 -10.31 -17.67 -23.49
N LYS A 459 -10.35 -18.99 -23.65
CA LYS A 459 -11.53 -19.74 -24.06
C LYS A 459 -11.80 -20.85 -23.04
N MET A 460 -13.03 -20.91 -22.55
CA MET A 460 -13.48 -21.90 -21.58
C MET A 460 -14.77 -22.55 -22.05
N ARG A 461 -15.13 -23.67 -21.40
CA ARG A 461 -16.46 -24.27 -21.51
C ARG A 461 -17.07 -24.37 -20.13
N ALA A 462 -18.35 -24.03 -20.01
CA ALA A 462 -19.10 -24.21 -18.78
C ALA A 462 -19.33 -25.69 -18.50
N ASN A 463 -19.27 -26.06 -17.21
CA ASN A 463 -19.60 -27.37 -16.68
C ASN A 463 -20.80 -27.22 -15.74
N ASP A 464 -21.89 -27.94 -16.01
CA ASP A 464 -23.21 -27.72 -15.39
C ASP A 464 -23.66 -26.25 -15.52
N GLY A 465 -23.31 -25.61 -16.63
CA GLY A 465 -23.57 -24.19 -16.87
C GLY A 465 -22.76 -23.22 -15.99
N LYS A 466 -21.73 -23.69 -15.29
CA LYS A 466 -20.86 -22.86 -14.44
C LYS A 466 -19.46 -22.70 -15.00
N PHE A 467 -18.83 -21.57 -14.72
CA PHE A 467 -17.41 -21.33 -14.94
C PHE A 467 -16.80 -20.57 -13.76
N GLN A 468 -15.47 -20.67 -13.59
CA GLN A 468 -14.73 -19.90 -12.60
C GLN A 468 -13.30 -19.63 -13.07
N MET A 469 -12.74 -18.48 -12.69
CA MET A 469 -11.33 -18.19 -12.92
C MET A 469 -10.77 -17.20 -11.91
N LYS A 470 -9.44 -17.12 -11.82
CA LYS A 470 -8.75 -16.01 -11.15
C LYS A 470 -8.68 -14.82 -12.09
N LEU A 471 -8.83 -13.62 -11.56
CA LEU A 471 -8.66 -12.36 -12.28
C LEU A 471 -7.35 -11.71 -11.85
N ASN A 472 -6.69 -11.03 -12.79
CA ASN A 472 -5.51 -10.23 -12.48
C ASN A 472 -5.95 -8.88 -11.86
N PRO A 473 -5.14 -8.28 -10.98
CA PRO A 473 -5.36 -6.92 -10.48
C PRO A 473 -5.34 -5.88 -11.62
N GLU A 474 -5.92 -4.71 -11.37
CA GLU A 474 -5.88 -3.55 -12.29
C GLU A 474 -6.29 -3.87 -13.75
N THR A 475 -7.29 -4.74 -13.91
CA THR A 475 -7.71 -5.24 -15.23
C THR A 475 -9.23 -5.21 -15.38
N GLU A 476 -9.72 -4.73 -16.53
CA GLU A 476 -11.12 -4.87 -16.94
C GLU A 476 -11.28 -6.10 -17.84
N TYR A 477 -12.32 -6.89 -17.58
CA TYR A 477 -12.62 -8.13 -18.29
C TYR A 477 -13.99 -8.07 -18.96
N VAL A 478 -14.07 -8.62 -20.18
CA VAL A 478 -15.31 -8.92 -20.90
C VAL A 478 -15.45 -10.43 -21.02
N PHE A 479 -16.61 -10.94 -20.60
CA PHE A 479 -16.98 -12.36 -20.70
C PHE A 479 -18.09 -12.49 -21.73
N ALA A 480 -17.84 -13.14 -22.85
CA ALA A 480 -18.84 -13.42 -23.88
C ALA A 480 -19.16 -14.91 -23.91
N ALA A 481 -20.43 -15.28 -23.79
CA ALA A 481 -20.89 -16.67 -23.81
C ALA A 481 -21.58 -17.01 -25.14
N PHE A 482 -21.31 -18.21 -25.62
CA PHE A 482 -21.74 -18.74 -26.92
C PHE A 482 -22.27 -20.15 -26.75
N LYS A 483 -23.44 -20.44 -27.32
CA LYS A 483 -23.97 -21.80 -27.42
C LYS A 483 -24.79 -21.94 -28.69
N ASP A 484 -24.60 -23.05 -29.40
CA ASP A 484 -25.32 -23.30 -30.64
C ASP A 484 -26.83 -23.36 -30.37
N GLY A 485 -27.63 -22.70 -31.21
CA GLY A 485 -29.07 -22.52 -31.01
C GLY A 485 -29.46 -21.36 -30.10
N PHE A 486 -28.50 -20.52 -29.69
CA PHE A 486 -28.74 -19.34 -28.86
C PHE A 486 -28.01 -18.10 -29.41
N LEU A 487 -28.58 -16.93 -29.14
CA LEU A 487 -27.88 -15.66 -29.23
C LEU A 487 -26.86 -15.54 -28.09
N ASN A 488 -25.71 -14.98 -28.42
CA ASN A 488 -24.61 -14.71 -27.49
C ASN A 488 -25.00 -13.61 -26.50
N ASP A 489 -24.46 -13.71 -25.28
CA ASP A 489 -24.57 -12.69 -24.24
C ASP A 489 -23.18 -12.31 -23.72
N LYS A 490 -23.04 -11.11 -23.14
CA LYS A 490 -21.77 -10.65 -22.58
C LYS A 490 -21.94 -9.90 -21.26
N GLY A 491 -20.97 -10.07 -20.37
CA GLY A 491 -20.85 -9.33 -19.12
C GLY A 491 -19.46 -8.72 -18.95
N ARG A 492 -19.33 -7.81 -17.99
CA ARG A 492 -18.05 -7.16 -17.66
C ARG A 492 -17.81 -7.16 -16.17
N GLU A 493 -16.55 -7.28 -15.79
CA GLU A 493 -16.08 -7.09 -14.42
C GLU A 493 -14.76 -6.35 -14.42
N SER A 494 -14.48 -5.59 -13.36
CA SER A 494 -13.23 -4.83 -13.25
C SER A 494 -12.59 -5.00 -11.88
N THR A 495 -11.28 -5.22 -11.88
CA THR A 495 -10.43 -5.23 -10.68
C THR A 495 -9.68 -3.91 -10.48
N ILE A 496 -9.89 -2.92 -11.36
CA ILE A 496 -9.21 -1.61 -11.32
C ILE A 496 -9.57 -0.86 -10.04
N GLY A 497 -8.54 -0.39 -9.35
CA GLY A 497 -8.68 0.41 -8.12
C GLY A 497 -9.17 -0.38 -6.90
N LEU A 498 -9.27 -1.72 -6.98
CA LEU A 498 -9.69 -2.51 -5.83
C LEU A 498 -8.54 -2.66 -4.82
N ALA A 499 -8.80 -2.18 -3.60
CA ALA A 499 -7.85 -2.24 -2.50
C ALA A 499 -7.58 -3.70 -2.07
N ASP A 500 -8.60 -4.55 -2.07
CA ASP A 500 -8.55 -5.91 -1.53
C ASP A 500 -9.09 -6.98 -2.46
N SER A 501 -8.73 -8.23 -2.14
CA SER A 501 -9.24 -9.45 -2.74
C SER A 501 -10.78 -9.45 -2.81
N LYS A 502 -11.33 -9.90 -3.94
CA LYS A 502 -12.78 -9.92 -4.16
C LYS A 502 -13.19 -11.13 -5.00
N ASP A 503 -14.28 -11.78 -4.58
CA ASP A 503 -14.95 -12.82 -5.35
C ASP A 503 -16.16 -12.18 -6.07
N PHE A 504 -16.12 -12.18 -7.40
CA PHE A 504 -17.14 -11.65 -8.30
C PHE A 504 -18.13 -12.75 -8.71
N ARG A 505 -19.35 -12.33 -9.04
CA ARG A 505 -20.38 -13.19 -9.61
C ARG A 505 -20.95 -12.61 -10.88
N LEU A 506 -21.01 -13.42 -11.93
CA LEU A 506 -21.54 -13.00 -13.23
C LEU A 506 -22.48 -14.04 -13.81
N ASP A 507 -23.75 -13.67 -13.94
CA ASP A 507 -24.74 -14.49 -14.61
C ASP A 507 -24.94 -14.00 -16.05
N LEU A 508 -24.95 -14.94 -17.02
CA LEU A 508 -25.17 -14.66 -18.43
C LEU A 508 -26.43 -15.39 -18.91
N TYR A 509 -27.26 -14.71 -19.70
CA TYR A 509 -28.58 -15.19 -20.14
C TYR A 509 -28.66 -15.24 -21.66
N LEU A 510 -28.47 -16.44 -22.22
CA LEU A 510 -28.52 -16.67 -23.66
C LEU A 510 -29.97 -16.84 -24.11
N THR A 511 -30.36 -16.14 -25.17
CA THR A 511 -31.71 -16.20 -25.75
C THR A 511 -31.77 -17.28 -26.83
N PRO A 512 -32.66 -18.28 -26.75
CA PRO A 512 -32.86 -19.27 -27.80
C PRO A 512 -33.21 -18.62 -29.16
N THR A 513 -32.74 -19.20 -30.27
CA THR A 513 -33.01 -18.69 -31.63
C THR A 513 -34.20 -19.37 -32.32
N ASP A 514 -34.85 -20.33 -31.67
CA ASP A 514 -35.93 -21.16 -32.25
C ASP A 514 -37.32 -20.52 -32.18
N ALA A 515 -37.45 -19.36 -31.54
CA ALA A 515 -38.69 -18.60 -31.42
C ALA A 515 -38.51 -17.12 -31.78
N PRO A 516 -39.58 -16.42 -32.20
CA PRO A 516 -39.58 -14.96 -32.33
C PRO A 516 -39.18 -14.27 -31.02
N ILE A 517 -38.24 -13.34 -31.12
CA ILE A 517 -37.74 -12.53 -30.03
C ILE A 517 -38.42 -11.16 -30.11
N LYS A 518 -39.13 -10.79 -29.04
CA LYS A 518 -39.83 -9.51 -28.96
C LYS A 518 -38.80 -8.38 -28.81
N ILE A 519 -39.03 -7.28 -29.53
CA ILE A 519 -38.33 -6.02 -29.29
C ILE A 519 -39.26 -5.17 -28.44
N ASP A 520 -38.91 -5.00 -27.17
CA ASP A 520 -39.72 -4.19 -26.26
C ASP A 520 -39.63 -2.70 -26.65
N ASN A 521 -40.68 -1.94 -26.37
CA ASN A 521 -40.73 -0.47 -26.50
C ASN A 521 -40.54 0.11 -27.91
N ILE A 522 -40.80 -0.66 -28.98
CA ILE A 522 -41.01 -0.05 -30.32
C ILE A 522 -42.43 0.49 -30.40
N ASN A 523 -42.56 1.82 -30.32
CA ASN A 523 -43.79 2.56 -30.38
C ASN A 523 -43.89 3.40 -31.65
N TYR A 524 -45.11 3.53 -32.16
CA TYR A 524 -45.47 4.34 -33.32
C TYR A 524 -46.70 5.18 -32.98
N GLU A 525 -46.82 6.37 -33.57
CA GLU A 525 -48.10 7.08 -33.54
C GLU A 525 -49.20 6.30 -34.29
N PHE A 526 -50.46 6.61 -34.00
CA PHE A 526 -51.60 5.98 -34.66
C PHE A 526 -51.53 6.20 -36.18
N GLY A 527 -51.54 5.11 -36.95
CA GLY A 527 -51.41 5.16 -38.41
C GLY A 527 -50.01 5.54 -38.95
N SER A 528 -49.02 5.76 -38.06
CA SER A 528 -47.66 6.11 -38.44
C SER A 528 -46.71 4.89 -38.42
N TRP A 529 -45.63 5.01 -39.17
CA TRP A 529 -44.46 4.11 -39.18
C TRP A 529 -43.17 4.83 -38.77
N GLU A 530 -43.25 6.12 -38.43
CA GLU A 530 -42.10 6.88 -37.92
C GLU A 530 -41.73 6.39 -36.52
N LEU A 531 -40.43 6.16 -36.31
CA LEU A 531 -39.89 5.69 -35.05
C LEU A 531 -39.86 6.83 -34.03
N LEU A 532 -40.61 6.66 -32.94
CA LEU A 532 -40.57 7.61 -31.84
C LEU A 532 -39.20 7.63 -31.14
N PRO A 533 -38.78 8.74 -30.53
CA PRO A 533 -37.50 8.84 -29.80
C PRO A 533 -37.29 7.75 -28.76
N GLU A 534 -38.35 7.30 -28.08
CA GLU A 534 -38.30 6.23 -27.09
C GLU A 534 -37.93 4.87 -27.73
N SER A 535 -38.37 4.65 -28.97
CA SER A 535 -38.08 3.43 -29.76
C SER A 535 -36.62 3.33 -30.18
N VAL A 536 -35.92 4.47 -30.31
CA VAL A 536 -34.49 4.54 -30.66
C VAL A 536 -33.65 3.77 -29.63
N SER A 537 -33.96 3.90 -28.34
CA SER A 537 -33.24 3.20 -27.26
C SER A 537 -33.38 1.67 -27.32
N ALA A 538 -34.57 1.18 -27.68
CA ALA A 538 -34.83 -0.24 -27.90
C ALA A 538 -34.11 -0.77 -29.13
N LEU A 539 -34.04 0.05 -30.20
CA LEU A 539 -33.35 -0.31 -31.43
C LEU A 539 -31.84 -0.32 -31.28
N ASP A 540 -31.26 0.59 -30.49
CA ASP A 540 -29.83 0.54 -30.14
C ASP A 540 -29.49 -0.77 -29.41
N SER A 541 -30.38 -1.28 -28.56
CA SER A 541 -30.21 -2.60 -27.93
C SER A 541 -30.22 -3.75 -28.96
N LEU A 542 -31.02 -3.64 -30.03
CA LEU A 542 -31.01 -4.60 -31.12
C LEU A 542 -29.74 -4.50 -31.97
N VAL A 543 -29.21 -3.29 -32.19
CA VAL A 543 -27.91 -3.08 -32.83
C VAL A 543 -26.80 -3.79 -32.03
N ASP A 544 -26.81 -3.67 -30.71
CA ASP A 544 -25.86 -4.37 -29.83
C ASP A 544 -25.96 -5.89 -29.95
N ILE A 545 -27.18 -6.44 -29.99
CA ILE A 545 -27.41 -7.88 -30.22
C ILE A 545 -26.83 -8.30 -31.57
N LEU A 546 -27.12 -7.57 -32.65
CA LEU A 546 -26.67 -7.92 -34.00
C LEU A 546 -25.15 -7.74 -34.19
N THR A 547 -24.54 -6.83 -33.44
CA THR A 547 -23.09 -6.63 -33.39
C THR A 547 -22.40 -7.76 -32.62
N LEU A 548 -22.98 -8.21 -31.50
CA LEU A 548 -22.48 -9.34 -30.72
C LEU A 548 -22.68 -10.70 -31.43
N ASN A 549 -23.63 -10.75 -32.36
CA ASN A 549 -23.99 -11.94 -33.13
C ASN A 549 -23.79 -11.70 -34.64
N PRO A 550 -22.56 -11.50 -35.13
CA PRO A 550 -22.33 -11.04 -36.51
C PRO A 550 -22.74 -12.04 -37.60
N THR A 551 -22.90 -13.33 -37.25
CA THR A 551 -23.24 -14.38 -38.22
C THR A 551 -24.74 -14.64 -38.36
N ILE A 552 -25.59 -13.94 -37.61
CA ILE A 552 -27.04 -14.15 -37.73
C ILE A 552 -27.66 -13.25 -38.80
N THR A 553 -28.63 -13.81 -39.52
CA THR A 553 -29.60 -13.06 -40.32
C THR A 553 -30.94 -13.06 -39.58
N ILE A 554 -31.70 -11.96 -39.68
CA ILE A 554 -32.98 -11.80 -38.99
C ILE A 554 -34.09 -11.34 -39.93
N GLU A 555 -35.30 -11.79 -39.66
CA GLU A 555 -36.54 -11.26 -40.22
C GLU A 555 -37.19 -10.33 -39.18
N LEU A 556 -37.33 -9.06 -39.51
CA LEU A 556 -38.11 -8.09 -38.74
C LEU A 556 -39.58 -8.26 -39.11
N MET A 557 -40.37 -8.66 -38.13
CA MET A 557 -41.79 -8.94 -38.27
C MET A 557 -42.57 -7.84 -37.57
N ALA A 558 -43.37 -7.10 -38.32
CA ALA A 558 -44.29 -6.12 -37.75
C ALA A 558 -45.73 -6.59 -37.91
N HIS A 559 -46.54 -6.27 -36.91
CA HIS A 559 -47.92 -6.68 -36.82
C HIS A 559 -48.83 -5.51 -36.43
N THR A 560 -50.09 -5.59 -36.84
CA THR A 560 -51.15 -4.67 -36.43
C THR A 560 -52.19 -5.41 -35.60
N ASP A 561 -53.11 -4.66 -35.00
CA ASP A 561 -54.38 -5.22 -34.55
C ASP A 561 -55.35 -5.37 -35.74
N PHE A 562 -56.56 -5.86 -35.47
CA PHE A 562 -57.60 -6.07 -36.48
C PHE A 562 -58.38 -4.79 -36.86
N VAL A 563 -58.01 -3.62 -36.31
CA VAL A 563 -58.74 -2.37 -36.55
C VAL A 563 -58.30 -1.75 -37.88
N GLY A 564 -59.08 -1.95 -38.94
CA GLY A 564 -58.80 -1.42 -40.27
C GLY A 564 -59.15 -2.43 -41.36
N SER A 565 -58.88 -2.09 -42.62
CA SER A 565 -58.92 -3.08 -43.70
C SER A 565 -57.62 -3.88 -43.74
N GLU A 566 -57.69 -5.15 -44.10
CA GLU A 566 -56.54 -6.05 -44.26
C GLU A 566 -55.40 -5.45 -45.10
N GLN A 567 -55.73 -4.84 -46.24
CA GLN A 567 -54.72 -4.18 -47.10
C GLN A 567 -53.99 -3.03 -46.39
N PHE A 568 -54.73 -2.20 -45.65
CA PHE A 568 -54.16 -1.10 -44.89
C PHE A 568 -53.24 -1.60 -43.77
N ASN A 569 -53.67 -2.62 -43.03
CA ASN A 569 -52.90 -3.22 -41.96
C ASN A 569 -51.62 -3.91 -42.47
N PHE A 570 -51.72 -4.59 -43.61
CA PHE A 570 -50.56 -5.16 -44.29
C PHE A 570 -49.55 -4.07 -44.68
N ASP A 571 -49.98 -3.02 -45.38
CA ASP A 571 -49.11 -1.92 -45.82
C ASP A 571 -48.48 -1.17 -44.64
N LEU A 572 -49.27 -0.92 -43.57
CA LEU A 572 -48.79 -0.29 -42.35
C LEU A 572 -47.71 -1.13 -41.66
N SER A 573 -47.96 -2.43 -41.50
CA SER A 573 -46.99 -3.34 -40.90
C SER A 573 -45.71 -3.44 -41.73
N GLN A 574 -45.80 -3.50 -43.06
CA GLN A 574 -44.62 -3.57 -43.93
C GLN A 574 -43.76 -2.32 -43.79
N LYS A 575 -44.38 -1.12 -43.77
CA LYS A 575 -43.66 0.14 -43.55
C LYS A 575 -42.99 0.21 -42.17
N ARG A 576 -43.65 -0.31 -41.12
CA ARG A 576 -43.07 -0.40 -39.77
C ARG A 576 -41.85 -1.31 -39.72
N ALA A 577 -41.94 -2.50 -40.31
CA ALA A 577 -40.79 -3.41 -40.41
C ALA A 577 -39.64 -2.78 -41.19
N GLN A 578 -39.94 -2.10 -42.30
CA GLN A 578 -38.93 -1.42 -43.11
C GLN A 578 -38.26 -0.28 -42.35
N SER A 579 -39.01 0.52 -41.60
CA SER A 579 -38.46 1.65 -40.83
C SER A 579 -37.44 1.19 -39.77
N VAL A 580 -37.68 0.02 -39.15
CA VAL A 580 -36.71 -0.61 -38.25
C VAL A 580 -35.47 -1.09 -39.01
N VAL A 581 -35.63 -1.74 -40.16
CA VAL A 581 -34.50 -2.19 -40.98
C VAL A 581 -33.65 -0.99 -41.43
N ASP A 582 -34.27 0.09 -41.90
CA ASP A 582 -33.58 1.30 -42.34
C ASP A 582 -32.76 1.91 -41.20
N TYR A 583 -33.30 1.91 -39.97
CA TYR A 583 -32.56 2.34 -38.78
C TYR A 583 -31.35 1.46 -38.49
N LEU A 584 -31.50 0.14 -38.55
CA LEU A 584 -30.39 -0.80 -38.32
C LEU A 584 -29.29 -0.64 -39.38
N ILE A 585 -29.66 -0.43 -40.64
CA ILE A 585 -28.72 -0.14 -41.74
C ILE A 585 -27.99 1.17 -41.49
N GLN A 586 -28.70 2.22 -41.06
CA GLN A 586 -28.11 3.52 -40.71
C GLN A 586 -27.06 3.39 -39.58
N LYS A 587 -27.27 2.46 -38.65
CA LYS A 587 -26.34 2.14 -37.56
C LYS A 587 -25.20 1.19 -37.97
N GLY A 588 -25.13 0.81 -39.24
CA GLY A 588 -24.03 0.03 -39.82
C GLY A 588 -24.25 -1.48 -39.84
N ILE A 589 -25.47 -1.97 -39.61
CA ILE A 589 -25.77 -3.40 -39.81
C ILE A 589 -25.89 -3.69 -41.31
N ASN A 590 -25.17 -4.72 -41.78
CA ASN A 590 -25.20 -5.12 -43.19
C ASN A 590 -26.66 -5.45 -43.64
N PRO A 591 -27.16 -4.81 -44.72
CA PRO A 591 -28.51 -5.04 -45.24
C PRO A 591 -28.82 -6.51 -45.58
N ASP A 592 -27.84 -7.30 -46.01
CA ASP A 592 -28.01 -8.72 -46.36
C ASP A 592 -28.38 -9.59 -45.14
N ARG A 593 -28.24 -9.04 -43.93
CA ARG A 593 -28.63 -9.70 -42.68
C ARG A 593 -30.09 -9.43 -42.30
N LEU A 594 -30.79 -8.53 -43.00
CA LEU A 594 -32.06 -7.97 -42.56
C LEU A 594 -33.16 -8.19 -43.59
N VAL A 595 -34.27 -8.80 -43.18
CA VAL A 595 -35.47 -8.95 -44.00
C VAL A 595 -36.64 -8.26 -43.30
N ALA A 596 -37.23 -7.23 -43.92
CA ALA A 596 -38.43 -6.58 -43.40
C ALA A 596 -39.70 -7.28 -43.92
N LYS A 597 -40.59 -7.70 -43.02
CA LYS A 597 -41.86 -8.33 -43.38
C LYS A 597 -43.03 -7.85 -42.52
N GLY A 598 -44.03 -7.29 -43.20
CA GLY A 598 -45.33 -6.95 -42.63
C GLY A 598 -46.27 -8.16 -42.65
N TYR A 599 -46.93 -8.42 -41.53
CA TYR A 599 -47.93 -9.49 -41.40
C TYR A 599 -49.36 -8.97 -41.23
N GLY A 600 -49.56 -7.66 -41.12
CA GLY A 600 -50.84 -7.07 -40.74
C GLY A 600 -51.40 -7.71 -39.47
N GLU A 601 -52.68 -8.04 -39.50
CA GLU A 601 -53.44 -8.71 -38.45
C GLU A 601 -53.47 -10.24 -38.59
N THR A 602 -52.90 -10.80 -39.67
CA THR A 602 -53.03 -12.23 -40.04
C THR A 602 -52.34 -13.19 -39.06
N TRP A 603 -51.49 -12.66 -38.17
CA TRP A 603 -50.81 -13.43 -37.14
C TRP A 603 -51.08 -12.83 -35.76
N PRO A 604 -52.15 -13.24 -35.06
CA PRO A 604 -52.45 -12.78 -33.71
C PRO A 604 -51.40 -13.26 -32.69
N LYS A 605 -51.16 -12.47 -31.63
CA LYS A 605 -50.17 -12.82 -30.61
C LYS A 605 -50.66 -14.00 -29.78
N LYS A 606 -49.79 -14.99 -29.57
CA LYS A 606 -50.00 -16.06 -28.57
C LYS A 606 -49.48 -15.63 -27.20
N VAL A 607 -50.29 -15.82 -26.15
CA VAL A 607 -50.01 -15.41 -24.78
C VAL A 607 -48.91 -16.30 -24.19
N THR A 608 -47.80 -15.67 -23.79
CA THR A 608 -46.67 -16.34 -23.14
C THR A 608 -46.91 -16.57 -21.65
N ARG A 609 -46.04 -17.37 -21.01
CA ARG A 609 -46.10 -17.59 -19.55
C ARG A 609 -45.94 -16.29 -18.75
N THR A 610 -45.16 -15.34 -19.25
CA THR A 610 -44.94 -14.04 -18.60
C THR A 610 -46.18 -13.16 -18.72
N MET A 611 -46.81 -13.13 -19.89
CA MET A 611 -48.05 -12.37 -20.13
C MET A 611 -49.20 -12.87 -19.25
N ALA A 612 -49.37 -14.19 -19.13
CA ALA A 612 -50.40 -14.79 -18.27
C ALA A 612 -50.18 -14.53 -16.76
N LYS A 613 -48.95 -14.18 -16.34
CA LYS A 613 -48.69 -13.71 -14.97
C LYS A 613 -48.97 -12.22 -14.79
N GLN A 614 -48.80 -11.44 -15.86
CA GLN A 614 -48.95 -9.98 -15.84
C GLN A 614 -50.41 -9.55 -16.00
N TYR A 615 -51.19 -10.27 -16.81
CA TYR A 615 -52.57 -9.96 -17.12
C TYR A 615 -53.47 -11.12 -16.67
N GLU A 616 -54.21 -10.92 -15.56
CA GLU A 616 -55.04 -11.96 -14.95
C GLU A 616 -56.12 -12.54 -15.88
N PHE A 617 -56.53 -11.78 -16.89
CA PHE A 617 -57.55 -12.20 -17.86
C PHE A 617 -57.00 -13.03 -19.04
N LEU A 618 -55.67 -13.19 -19.14
CA LEU A 618 -55.03 -13.96 -20.21
C LEU A 618 -54.49 -15.29 -19.67
N GLN A 619 -54.81 -16.38 -20.35
CA GLN A 619 -54.25 -17.70 -20.05
C GLN A 619 -53.12 -18.04 -21.02
N ARG A 620 -52.15 -18.84 -20.55
CA ARG A 620 -51.03 -19.26 -21.39
C ARG A 620 -51.55 -20.02 -22.61
N ASN A 621 -51.03 -19.66 -23.79
CA ASN A 621 -51.39 -20.18 -25.10
C ASN A 621 -52.73 -19.66 -25.69
N ASP A 622 -53.41 -18.73 -25.03
CA ASP A 622 -54.48 -17.97 -25.68
C ASP A 622 -53.93 -17.27 -26.93
N GLU A 623 -54.74 -17.20 -27.98
CA GLU A 623 -54.42 -16.51 -29.23
C GLU A 623 -55.33 -15.28 -29.34
N LEU A 624 -54.74 -14.09 -29.43
CA LEU A 624 -55.45 -12.81 -29.37
C LEU A 624 -56.16 -12.48 -30.70
N THR A 625 -57.00 -13.39 -31.19
CA THR A 625 -57.79 -13.24 -32.42
C THR A 625 -58.85 -12.14 -32.25
N GLU A 626 -59.41 -11.65 -33.36
CA GLU A 626 -60.55 -10.72 -33.31
C GLU A 626 -61.71 -11.26 -32.47
N GLU A 627 -62.06 -12.54 -32.66
CA GLU A 627 -63.11 -13.21 -31.89
C GLU A 627 -62.82 -13.22 -30.38
N PHE A 628 -61.58 -13.57 -30.00
CA PHE A 628 -61.15 -13.56 -28.61
C PHE A 628 -61.25 -12.16 -28.01
N ILE A 629 -60.74 -11.15 -28.73
CA ILE A 629 -60.69 -9.77 -28.25
C ILE A 629 -62.11 -9.23 -28.08
N ASN A 630 -63.01 -9.44 -29.05
CA ASN A 630 -64.39 -8.95 -28.97
C ASN A 630 -65.19 -9.52 -27.77
N GLY A 631 -64.75 -10.65 -27.19
CA GLY A 631 -65.32 -11.23 -25.96
C GLY A 631 -64.86 -10.58 -24.64
N LEU A 632 -63.87 -9.68 -24.69
CA LEU A 632 -63.29 -9.03 -23.51
C LEU A 632 -63.99 -7.70 -23.16
N THR A 633 -63.75 -7.17 -21.95
CA THR A 633 -64.21 -5.82 -21.58
C THR A 633 -63.50 -4.75 -22.42
N PRO A 634 -64.06 -3.54 -22.59
CA PRO A 634 -63.44 -2.49 -23.41
C PRO A 634 -61.99 -2.15 -23.01
N GLU A 635 -61.68 -2.19 -21.72
CA GLU A 635 -60.33 -1.97 -21.21
C GLU A 635 -59.38 -3.13 -21.58
N GLN A 636 -59.83 -4.36 -21.41
CA GLN A 636 -59.08 -5.56 -21.80
C GLN A 636 -58.89 -5.67 -23.32
N GLN A 637 -59.86 -5.20 -24.10
CA GLN A 637 -59.76 -5.11 -25.56
C GLN A 637 -58.61 -4.23 -25.99
N GLU A 638 -58.46 -3.04 -25.40
CA GLU A 638 -57.34 -2.16 -25.72
C GLU A 638 -55.99 -2.77 -25.33
N ILE A 639 -55.91 -3.45 -24.20
CA ILE A 639 -54.70 -4.18 -23.79
C ILE A 639 -54.36 -5.27 -24.81
N ALA A 640 -55.33 -6.10 -25.21
CA ALA A 640 -55.11 -7.18 -26.17
C ALA A 640 -54.75 -6.66 -27.57
N LYS A 641 -55.40 -5.58 -28.03
CA LYS A 641 -55.03 -4.90 -29.28
C LYS A 641 -53.62 -4.30 -29.21
N ALA A 642 -53.25 -3.67 -28.08
CA ALA A 642 -51.89 -3.18 -27.87
C ALA A 642 -50.85 -4.30 -27.93
N LEU A 643 -51.17 -5.48 -27.39
CA LEU A 643 -50.30 -6.66 -27.49
C LEU A 643 -50.17 -7.19 -28.92
N ASN A 644 -51.17 -7.02 -29.79
CA ASN A 644 -51.09 -7.34 -31.21
C ASN A 644 -50.33 -6.30 -32.05
N ARG A 645 -50.28 -5.04 -31.61
CA ARG A 645 -49.46 -3.99 -32.22
C ARG A 645 -48.00 -4.12 -31.75
N ARG A 646 -47.23 -5.02 -32.37
CA ARG A 646 -45.85 -5.28 -31.97
C ARG A 646 -44.89 -5.42 -33.15
N THR A 647 -43.61 -5.28 -32.84
CA THR A 647 -42.50 -5.68 -33.69
C THR A 647 -41.68 -6.76 -32.98
N GLU A 648 -41.36 -7.80 -33.72
CA GLU A 648 -40.56 -8.94 -33.28
C GLU A 648 -39.47 -9.18 -34.32
N PHE A 649 -38.44 -9.92 -33.95
CA PHE A 649 -37.52 -10.46 -34.93
C PHE A 649 -37.37 -11.96 -34.76
N ARG A 650 -37.08 -12.64 -35.86
CA ARG A 650 -36.77 -14.07 -35.85
C ARG A 650 -35.44 -14.28 -36.52
N VAL A 651 -34.61 -15.13 -35.94
CA VAL A 651 -33.35 -15.55 -36.57
C VAL A 651 -33.67 -16.47 -37.75
N LEU A 652 -33.21 -16.11 -38.95
CA LEU A 652 -33.41 -16.89 -40.17
C LEU A 652 -32.28 -17.90 -40.39
N SER A 653 -31.03 -17.47 -40.21
CA SER A 653 -29.85 -18.33 -40.23
C SER A 653 -28.77 -17.81 -39.27
N THR A 654 -27.80 -18.66 -38.95
CA THR A 654 -26.69 -18.36 -38.01
C THR A 654 -25.31 -18.47 -38.67
N ASP A 655 -25.26 -18.62 -39.99
CA ASP A 655 -24.08 -18.90 -40.82
C ASP A 655 -23.78 -17.79 -41.85
N PHE A 656 -24.26 -16.57 -41.60
CA PHE A 656 -23.95 -15.42 -42.45
C PHE A 656 -22.44 -15.14 -42.45
N HIS A 657 -21.88 -15.00 -43.65
CA HIS A 657 -20.52 -14.58 -43.88
C HIS A 657 -20.52 -13.38 -44.82
N GLU A 658 -20.04 -12.24 -44.32
CA GLU A 658 -19.90 -11.03 -45.10
C GLU A 658 -18.87 -11.24 -46.21
N ARG A 659 -19.30 -11.13 -47.47
CA ARG A 659 -18.43 -11.23 -48.63
C ARG A 659 -17.90 -9.83 -48.95
N PHE A 660 -16.65 -9.56 -48.57
CA PHE A 660 -15.96 -8.37 -49.05
C PHE A 660 -15.67 -8.55 -50.55
N ALA A 661 -16.27 -7.70 -51.39
CA ALA A 661 -15.81 -7.57 -52.77
C ALA A 661 -14.36 -7.05 -52.73
N PRO A 662 -13.44 -7.62 -53.53
CA PRO A 662 -12.09 -7.07 -53.61
C PRO A 662 -12.19 -5.61 -54.05
N GLU A 663 -11.51 -4.70 -53.33
CA GLU A 663 -11.33 -3.32 -53.75
C GLU A 663 -10.76 -3.36 -55.17
N VAL A 664 -11.51 -2.77 -56.11
CA VAL A 664 -10.99 -2.51 -57.45
C VAL A 664 -9.93 -1.42 -57.24
N GLU A 665 -8.66 -1.79 -57.36
CA GLU A 665 -7.56 -0.81 -57.44
C GLU A 665 -7.90 0.16 -58.59
N GLU A 666 -8.23 1.40 -58.24
CA GLU A 666 -8.30 2.53 -59.19
C GLU A 666 -6.91 3.12 -59.45
#